data_AF-A0A2S9INF5-F1
#
_entry.id   AF-A0A2S9INF5-F1
#
_cell.length_a   1.000
_cell.length_b   1.000
_cell.length_c   1.000
_cell.angle_alpha   90.00
_cell.angle_beta   90.00
_cell.angle_gamma   90.00
#
_symmetry.space_group_name_H-M   'P 1'
#
loop_
_entity.id
_entity.type
_entity.pdbx_description
1 polymer ?
#
loop_
_entity_poly.entity_id
_entity_poly.type
_entity_poly.pdbx_seq_one_letter_code
_entity_poly.pdbx_strand_id
1 'polypeptide(L)'
;MTAKPEKIRFNKRDIKELHLYPSACEQAAPPVHGPRKRSLVWLTCRSMLSILILIGILAAASFALLRGGISGEMLTREAQTALQSVVGSDAVASLSGARIALDQNHRIALGAEDVSISNRESGFSVDGIRSVRLGLAPMALLAGEVRVVQVEVDGADIKLPETKRGLLASLPRDSRGLINLGATSQLLFDVMTQGVALLDQRSTRSIVVLNTSIRFKLMDEEKTLDVKKASLTEKNGRIALQGTFNWEGEAIALSGEVVRDGDGGISVFSMNIDGIPLHIDPPPEITEELAGGRVNPALFRFRGDANLRLTGKADAGEPVQITGRLGVADGKMDLGRNEDVPAGAVLNFEQVAGSGKIELQPSTLSLGGMEAQFDGAIGPEPADASAEPGYRFEIVTSSAISAPQNSTEPALPFGVRIAGRYLADKNRLDFNDLNVKTSGGELYGQGRMTFGNGTPETIFVLRIPEMPVAHAKQLWPIDVADGARLWVLANLYGGKLTNSQIDIAFPGGRFNGPGRPPPLTQDEIKADFFITETRFDVVGDLPPVRDATGAVTVRGAHTTVTLEKGTAYTPSNRRADVSNGTLIIPWGPQRPVLADLDITVKGDAAAIAEIINYKPIDALKHAPFTPEEVAGDVSSRIFVTFPVTKNAPAGSLKWNADIDFSDLDISRPIDGQTVTDAKGTLHITPAVALIKANARLNGIPATIGITAPIGDKTVKRQQTVRLEIDDKIRASVLPGLNSIFSGTMYVDLGMPVGNQRSVTADLTKTEINVPWVGWKKGAGVPAKATLTLVADKLNDDDIQIKNLDISGDAFRLQGDLSLSKGDLRAATFRQVRFNRSDDMAVKISRISGGGYWADINGSSFDGRALLKQVTSNGSTMDADGSSKTRTVVNAELDRITGFNSETLHNVSVSYEGAGSSVSSLSINAKTSSGKAFTATSSAQSGAKSVSLQSSDAGAMLRFFDYYDKMQGGAINVNLTAQGDGPLRGQVAARDFAIVNEPRLSKIVSSPPPSGGTSLNQAVRKDIDVSRVQFDRGYVQIEKGKGYVSLERGVVRGPLIGTTFQGMLYDKNGNMSITGTFMPAYGLNRLFGELPILGIFLGNGRDRGLIGITYKLTGSAKQPQIIINPISVMAPGIFRSIFEFQ
;
A
#
# COMPACT_ATOMS: atom_id res chain seq x y z
N MET A 1 -19.88 85.48 -59.34
CA MET A 1 -20.94 85.47 -60.37
C MET A 1 -22.00 84.49 -59.90
N THR A 2 -23.30 84.75 -59.70
CA THR A 2 -24.18 85.92 -59.84
C THR A 2 -25.58 85.39 -59.46
N ALA A 3 -26.22 85.94 -58.41
CA ALA A 3 -27.67 85.86 -58.07
C ALA A 3 -28.30 84.45 -57.82
N LYS A 4 -29.30 84.24 -56.94
CA LYS A 4 -30.43 85.07 -56.46
C LYS A 4 -30.73 84.84 -54.95
N PRO A 5 -31.43 85.78 -54.28
CA PRO A 5 -31.51 85.90 -52.82
C PRO A 5 -32.75 85.26 -52.18
N GLU A 6 -32.58 84.91 -50.90
CA GLU A 6 -33.56 84.41 -49.92
C GLU A 6 -34.72 85.36 -49.64
N LYS A 7 -35.89 84.80 -49.30
CA LYS A 7 -36.98 85.51 -48.61
C LYS A 7 -37.37 84.77 -47.33
N ILE A 8 -37.09 85.45 -46.21
CA ILE A 8 -37.38 85.09 -44.83
C ILE A 8 -38.88 85.26 -44.54
N ARG A 9 -39.52 84.29 -43.89
CA ARG A 9 -40.90 84.37 -43.36
C ARG A 9 -40.86 84.25 -41.83
N PHE A 10 -41.35 85.29 -41.15
CA PHE A 10 -41.36 85.45 -39.69
C PHE A 10 -42.44 84.58 -39.00
N ASN A 11 -42.11 84.10 -37.80
CA ASN A 11 -42.91 83.19 -36.97
C ASN A 11 -43.78 83.93 -35.95
N LYS A 12 -44.91 83.31 -35.57
CA LYS A 12 -45.96 83.85 -34.66
C LYS A 12 -45.53 84.08 -33.20
N ARG A 13 -44.25 83.97 -32.85
CA ARG A 13 -43.72 84.30 -31.51
C ARG A 13 -42.93 85.63 -31.47
N ASP A 14 -42.78 86.30 -32.62
CA ASP A 14 -42.06 87.57 -32.77
C ASP A 14 -42.99 88.79 -32.91
N ILE A 15 -44.29 88.63 -32.65
CA ILE A 15 -45.29 89.71 -32.72
C ILE A 15 -45.49 90.29 -31.31
N LYS A 16 -44.69 91.30 -30.97
CA LYS A 16 -44.94 92.19 -29.82
C LYS A 16 -46.01 93.22 -30.17
N GLU A 17 -46.86 93.55 -29.19
CA GLU A 17 -48.02 94.44 -29.35
C GLU A 17 -47.64 95.87 -29.76
N LEU A 18 -48.44 96.45 -30.66
CA LEU A 18 -48.20 97.70 -31.40
C LEU A 18 -48.21 99.00 -30.56
N HIS A 19 -48.40 98.94 -29.24
CA HIS A 19 -48.56 100.13 -28.39
C HIS A 19 -47.24 100.64 -27.76
N LEU A 20 -46.10 100.06 -28.14
CA LEU A 20 -44.76 100.36 -27.59
C LEU A 20 -43.80 101.09 -28.55
N TYR A 21 -44.28 101.65 -29.67
CA TYR A 21 -43.47 102.51 -30.55
C TYR A 21 -43.73 104.01 -30.35
N PRO A 22 -42.70 104.87 -30.35
CA PRO A 22 -42.75 106.24 -29.82
C PRO A 22 -43.28 107.31 -30.80
N SER A 23 -43.91 106.93 -31.91
CA SER A 23 -44.17 107.83 -33.06
C SER A 23 -45.64 107.91 -33.49
N ALA A 24 -46.59 107.66 -32.58
CA ALA A 24 -48.03 107.85 -32.83
C ALA A 24 -48.73 108.73 -31.78
N CYS A 25 -47.97 109.63 -31.13
CA CYS A 25 -48.51 110.74 -30.34
C CYS A 25 -48.73 111.96 -31.25
N GLU A 26 -50.00 112.32 -31.51
CA GLU A 26 -50.52 113.66 -31.85
C GLU A 26 -52.07 113.51 -31.87
N GLN A 27 -52.88 113.85 -30.86
CA GLN A 27 -53.29 115.18 -30.34
C GLN A 27 -53.58 116.20 -31.48
N ALA A 28 -54.70 116.91 -31.59
CA ALA A 28 -55.80 117.29 -30.69
C ALA A 28 -57.10 117.52 -31.54
N ALA A 29 -58.34 117.54 -31.04
CA ALA A 29 -58.88 118.53 -30.09
C ALA A 29 -60.30 118.17 -29.55
N PRO A 30 -60.76 118.80 -28.44
CA PRO A 30 -61.82 118.36 -27.49
C PRO A 30 -63.14 119.20 -27.66
N PRO A 31 -64.13 119.32 -26.72
CA PRO A 31 -64.21 118.90 -25.30
C PRO A 31 -65.60 118.44 -24.72
N VAL A 32 -65.57 118.07 -23.41
CA VAL A 32 -66.63 118.11 -22.35
C VAL A 32 -67.46 116.85 -21.96
N HIS A 33 -67.01 116.24 -20.85
CA HIS A 33 -67.65 115.68 -19.61
C HIS A 33 -68.91 114.77 -19.57
N GLY A 34 -68.81 113.63 -18.84
CA GLY A 34 -69.92 112.94 -18.13
C GLY A 34 -69.86 111.39 -18.13
N PRO A 35 -70.18 110.66 -17.03
CA PRO A 35 -69.63 109.35 -16.69
C PRO A 35 -70.22 108.17 -17.49
N ARG A 36 -69.40 107.18 -17.93
CA ARG A 36 -69.93 105.98 -18.61
C ARG A 36 -69.24 104.65 -18.29
N LYS A 37 -70.05 103.83 -17.59
CA LYS A 37 -70.49 102.48 -17.95
C LYS A 37 -69.43 101.37 -18.09
N ARG A 38 -69.36 100.53 -17.04
CA ARG A 38 -68.71 99.21 -17.02
C ARG A 38 -69.27 98.34 -18.15
N SER A 39 -68.37 97.78 -18.97
CA SER A 39 -68.68 96.96 -20.16
C SER A 39 -69.35 95.62 -19.79
N LEU A 40 -70.43 95.29 -20.51
CA LEU A 40 -71.22 94.06 -20.40
C LEU A 40 -70.37 92.78 -20.54
N VAL A 41 -69.24 92.86 -21.26
CA VAL A 41 -68.36 91.71 -21.57
C VAL A 41 -67.61 91.20 -20.34
N TRP A 42 -67.24 92.08 -19.41
CA TRP A 42 -66.58 91.68 -18.17
C TRP A 42 -67.56 91.03 -17.18
N LEU A 43 -68.83 91.42 -17.25
CA LEU A 43 -69.90 90.86 -16.44
C LEU A 43 -70.34 89.49 -16.97
N THR A 44 -70.39 89.29 -18.29
CA THR A 44 -70.67 87.98 -18.90
C THR A 44 -69.51 86.98 -18.70
N CYS A 45 -68.25 87.38 -18.84
CA CYS A 45 -67.12 86.49 -18.54
C CYS A 45 -67.05 86.09 -17.06
N ARG A 46 -67.29 87.02 -16.11
CA ARG A 46 -67.40 86.65 -14.68
C ARG A 46 -68.62 85.81 -14.40
N SER A 47 -69.77 86.08 -15.02
CA SER A 47 -70.97 85.25 -14.89
C SER A 47 -70.73 83.85 -15.43
N MET A 48 -70.09 83.71 -16.59
CA MET A 48 -69.82 82.43 -17.22
C MET A 48 -68.74 81.63 -16.46
N LEU A 49 -67.71 82.29 -15.94
CA LEU A 49 -66.74 81.66 -15.04
C LEU A 49 -67.37 81.29 -13.69
N SER A 50 -68.24 82.12 -13.13
CA SER A 50 -68.98 81.81 -11.89
C SER A 50 -69.99 80.70 -12.10
N ILE A 51 -70.62 80.62 -13.26
CA ILE A 51 -71.48 79.50 -13.67
C ILE A 51 -70.65 78.24 -13.87
N LEU A 52 -69.46 78.30 -14.48
CA LEU A 52 -68.57 77.15 -14.61
C LEU A 52 -68.01 76.68 -13.26
N ILE A 53 -67.68 77.61 -12.35
CA ILE A 53 -67.28 77.28 -10.97
C ILE A 53 -68.46 76.74 -10.17
N LEU A 54 -69.67 77.30 -10.32
CA LEU A 54 -70.88 76.80 -9.68
C LEU A 54 -71.28 75.42 -10.23
N ILE A 55 -71.15 75.19 -11.54
CA ILE A 55 -71.32 73.88 -12.16
C ILE A 55 -70.21 72.94 -11.68
N GLY A 56 -68.98 73.40 -11.52
CA GLY A 56 -67.87 72.62 -10.97
C GLY A 56 -68.08 72.24 -9.50
N ILE A 57 -68.60 73.16 -8.68
CA ILE A 57 -68.94 72.94 -7.27
C ILE A 57 -70.19 72.06 -7.16
N LEU A 58 -71.23 72.29 -7.97
CA LEU A 58 -72.42 71.44 -8.04
C LEU A 58 -72.09 70.06 -8.56
N ALA A 59 -71.19 69.92 -9.54
CA ALA A 59 -70.69 68.64 -10.01
C ALA A 59 -69.83 67.98 -8.93
N ALA A 60 -68.97 68.71 -8.22
CA ALA A 60 -68.16 68.17 -7.12
C ALA A 60 -69.03 67.78 -5.90
N ALA A 61 -70.07 68.56 -5.58
CA ALA A 61 -71.03 68.29 -4.52
C ALA A 61 -71.98 67.15 -4.91
N SER A 62 -72.45 67.11 -6.15
CA SER A 62 -73.27 65.99 -6.67
C SER A 62 -72.43 64.72 -6.75
N PHE A 63 -71.16 64.81 -7.15
CA PHE A 63 -70.22 63.70 -7.13
C PHE A 63 -69.92 63.24 -5.70
N ALA A 64 -69.76 64.16 -4.73
CA ALA A 64 -69.59 63.83 -3.32
C ALA A 64 -70.87 63.20 -2.71
N LEU A 65 -72.05 63.68 -3.08
CA LEU A 65 -73.35 63.12 -2.67
C LEU A 65 -73.62 61.76 -3.31
N LEU A 66 -73.34 61.59 -4.61
CA LEU A 66 -73.43 60.30 -5.31
C LEU A 66 -72.38 59.29 -4.82
N ARG A 67 -71.24 59.76 -4.31
CA ARG A 67 -70.23 58.94 -3.63
C ARG A 67 -70.63 58.58 -2.20
N GLY A 68 -71.34 59.47 -1.49
CA GLY A 68 -71.87 59.24 -0.13
C GLY A 68 -73.14 58.39 -0.09
N GLY A 69 -73.91 58.37 -1.18
CA GLY A 69 -75.10 57.56 -1.39
C GLY A 69 -76.40 58.22 -0.94
N ILE A 70 -77.47 58.03 -1.72
CA ILE A 70 -78.85 58.44 -1.39
C ILE A 70 -79.65 57.16 -1.13
N SER A 71 -80.24 57.01 0.06
CA SER A 71 -81.00 55.83 0.51
C SER A 71 -82.49 56.11 0.67
N GLY A 72 -83.35 55.12 0.44
CA GLY A 72 -84.80 55.23 0.66
C GLY A 72 -85.58 53.93 0.40
N GLU A 73 -86.81 53.82 0.91
CA GLU A 73 -87.65 52.63 0.77
C GLU A 73 -88.00 52.29 -0.69
N MET A 74 -88.24 53.31 -1.53
CA MET A 74 -88.49 53.11 -2.97
C MET A 74 -87.27 52.52 -3.69
N LEU A 75 -86.06 52.96 -3.34
CA LEU A 75 -84.80 52.43 -3.89
C LEU A 75 -84.55 50.99 -3.43
N THR A 76 -84.95 50.67 -2.20
CA THR A 76 -84.83 49.31 -1.62
C THR A 76 -85.74 48.33 -2.37
N ARG A 77 -86.98 48.72 -2.67
CA ARG A 77 -87.90 47.91 -3.48
C ARG A 77 -87.39 47.71 -4.90
N GLU A 78 -86.95 48.79 -5.55
CA GLU A 78 -86.40 48.72 -6.91
C GLU A 78 -85.11 47.90 -6.96
N ALA A 79 -84.27 47.99 -5.93
CA ALA A 79 -83.06 47.17 -5.78
C ALA A 79 -83.38 45.70 -5.60
N GLN A 80 -84.41 45.38 -4.83
CA GLN A 80 -84.83 44.00 -4.66
C GLN A 80 -85.41 43.43 -5.95
N THR A 81 -86.19 44.20 -6.71
CA THR A 81 -86.69 43.79 -8.03
C THR A 81 -85.54 43.63 -9.04
N ALA A 82 -84.61 44.58 -9.10
CA ALA A 82 -83.44 44.48 -9.98
C ALA A 82 -82.53 43.31 -9.60
N LEU A 83 -82.29 43.08 -8.30
CA LEU A 83 -81.51 41.95 -7.80
C LEU A 83 -82.20 40.61 -8.11
N GLN A 84 -83.52 40.53 -7.93
CA GLN A 84 -84.33 39.35 -8.26
C GLN A 84 -84.25 39.02 -9.76
N SER A 85 -84.23 40.04 -10.63
CA SER A 85 -84.05 39.85 -12.08
C SER A 85 -82.68 39.28 -12.46
N VAL A 86 -81.65 39.56 -11.65
CA VAL A 86 -80.27 39.09 -11.86
C VAL A 86 -80.06 37.68 -11.30
N VAL A 87 -80.68 37.30 -10.19
CA VAL A 87 -80.54 35.94 -9.62
C VAL A 87 -81.44 34.89 -10.28
N GLY A 88 -82.52 35.31 -10.95
CA GLY A 88 -83.46 34.44 -11.67
C GLY A 88 -84.72 34.11 -10.87
N SER A 89 -85.69 33.42 -11.49
CA SER A 89 -86.96 33.02 -10.83
C SER A 89 -86.78 31.95 -9.75
N ASP A 90 -85.72 31.16 -9.85
CA ASP A 90 -85.54 29.94 -9.06
C ASP A 90 -84.74 30.18 -7.76
N ALA A 91 -84.25 31.40 -7.57
CA ALA A 91 -83.56 31.87 -6.39
C ALA A 91 -84.31 33.04 -5.75
N VAL A 92 -84.32 33.14 -4.42
CA VAL A 92 -84.87 34.28 -3.68
C VAL A 92 -83.73 35.12 -3.17
N ALA A 93 -83.74 36.42 -3.49
CA ALA A 93 -82.81 37.40 -2.95
C ALA A 93 -83.50 38.35 -1.96
N SER A 94 -82.82 38.65 -0.86
CA SER A 94 -83.22 39.63 0.15
C SER A 94 -82.05 40.56 0.50
N LEU A 95 -82.35 41.75 0.99
CA LEU A 95 -81.38 42.81 1.29
C LEU A 95 -81.85 43.63 2.49
N SER A 96 -80.92 44.22 3.25
CA SER A 96 -81.23 45.05 4.42
C SER A 96 -81.56 46.51 4.05
N GLY A 97 -80.95 47.01 2.97
CA GLY A 97 -81.19 48.36 2.46
C GLY A 97 -80.57 48.58 1.08
N ALA A 98 -80.97 49.66 0.40
CA ALA A 98 -80.36 50.06 -0.86
C ALA A 98 -80.06 51.56 -0.96
N ARG A 99 -79.04 51.88 -1.75
CA ARG A 99 -78.58 53.24 -2.06
C ARG A 99 -78.17 53.39 -3.52
N ILE A 100 -78.25 54.60 -4.03
CA ILE A 100 -77.57 54.94 -5.30
C ILE A 100 -76.08 55.14 -5.00
N ALA A 101 -75.22 54.46 -5.74
CA ALA A 101 -73.77 54.56 -5.65
C ALA A 101 -73.16 54.70 -7.04
N LEU A 102 -71.84 54.89 -7.09
CA LEU A 102 -71.07 54.74 -8.31
C LEU A 102 -70.38 53.36 -8.31
N ASP A 103 -70.43 52.65 -9.44
CA ASP A 103 -69.62 51.44 -9.63
C ASP A 103 -68.13 51.79 -9.79
N GLN A 104 -67.26 50.77 -9.91
CA GLN A 104 -65.83 50.98 -10.14
C GLN A 104 -65.49 51.76 -11.42
N ASN A 105 -66.42 51.84 -12.38
CA ASN A 105 -66.29 52.57 -13.63
C ASN A 105 -66.94 53.97 -13.57
N HIS A 106 -67.27 54.46 -12.37
CA HIS A 106 -67.94 55.73 -12.13
C HIS A 106 -69.32 55.86 -12.81
N ARG A 107 -70.01 54.75 -13.03
CA ARG A 107 -71.39 54.72 -13.55
C ARG A 107 -72.38 54.65 -12.39
N ILE A 108 -73.59 55.14 -12.64
CA ILE A 108 -74.69 55.06 -11.68
C ILE A 108 -75.04 53.58 -11.45
N ALA A 109 -75.00 53.16 -10.19
CA ALA A 109 -75.32 51.82 -9.75
C ALA A 109 -76.30 51.85 -8.58
N LEU A 110 -77.11 50.80 -8.48
CA LEU A 110 -77.99 50.56 -7.35
C LEU A 110 -77.29 49.58 -6.41
N GLY A 111 -76.81 50.09 -5.27
CA GLY A 111 -76.12 49.31 -4.24
C GLY A 111 -77.10 48.75 -3.23
N ALA A 112 -77.14 47.43 -3.07
CA ALA A 112 -77.82 46.70 -2.01
C ALA A 112 -76.81 46.30 -0.92
N GLU A 113 -77.22 46.37 0.35
CA GLU A 113 -76.41 46.02 1.52
C GLU A 113 -76.99 44.78 2.23
N ASP A 114 -76.11 44.01 2.88
CA ASP A 114 -76.40 42.72 3.54
C ASP A 114 -77.33 41.82 2.73
N VAL A 115 -76.85 41.42 1.56
CA VAL A 115 -77.64 40.63 0.61
C VAL A 115 -77.57 39.15 0.98
N SER A 116 -78.72 38.48 0.99
CA SER A 116 -78.85 37.04 1.14
C SER A 116 -79.52 36.45 -0.10
N ILE A 117 -78.90 35.43 -0.71
CA ILE A 117 -79.39 34.73 -1.91
C ILE A 117 -79.57 33.26 -1.55
N SER A 118 -80.76 32.70 -1.79
CA SER A 118 -81.03 31.27 -1.58
C SER A 118 -81.77 30.65 -2.77
N ASN A 119 -81.35 29.48 -3.22
CA ASN A 119 -82.01 28.70 -4.26
C ASN A 119 -82.43 27.34 -3.66
N ARG A 120 -83.74 27.07 -3.68
CA ARG A 120 -84.32 25.86 -3.06
C ARG A 120 -84.11 24.60 -3.89
N GLU A 121 -83.93 24.70 -5.21
CA GLU A 121 -83.72 23.55 -6.08
C GLU A 121 -82.26 23.08 -6.09
N SER A 122 -81.30 24.00 -6.03
CA SER A 122 -79.87 23.66 -6.02
C SER A 122 -79.27 23.48 -4.63
N GLY A 123 -80.03 23.81 -3.56
CA GLY A 123 -79.53 23.79 -2.17
C GLY A 123 -78.46 24.85 -1.88
N PHE A 124 -78.27 25.81 -2.80
CA PHE A 124 -77.29 26.89 -2.69
C PHE A 124 -77.86 28.05 -1.88
N SER A 125 -77.20 28.43 -0.79
CA SER A 125 -77.53 29.64 -0.01
C SER A 125 -76.27 30.40 0.37
N VAL A 126 -76.28 31.70 0.15
CA VAL A 126 -75.21 32.63 0.55
C VAL A 126 -75.87 33.75 1.34
N ASP A 127 -75.55 33.82 2.63
CA ASP A 127 -76.06 34.84 3.54
C ASP A 127 -74.99 35.87 3.87
N GLY A 128 -75.40 37.12 4.13
CA GLY A 128 -74.51 38.16 4.63
C GLY A 128 -73.50 38.70 3.61
N ILE A 129 -73.84 38.75 2.32
CA ILE A 129 -73.04 39.43 1.30
C ILE A 129 -72.98 40.92 1.65
N ARG A 130 -71.79 41.46 1.96
CA ARG A 130 -71.61 42.84 2.45
C ARG A 130 -72.30 43.87 1.54
N SER A 131 -72.05 43.81 0.24
CA SER A 131 -72.81 44.65 -0.71
C SER A 131 -72.86 44.07 -2.11
N VAL A 132 -73.96 44.33 -2.83
CA VAL A 132 -74.11 44.04 -4.26
C VAL A 132 -74.44 45.34 -4.99
N ARG A 133 -73.62 45.77 -5.95
CA ARG A 133 -73.90 46.95 -6.78
C ARG A 133 -74.33 46.53 -8.18
N LEU A 134 -75.51 46.99 -8.59
CA LEU A 134 -76.10 46.74 -9.90
C LEU A 134 -75.88 47.99 -10.78
N GLY A 135 -74.87 47.96 -11.65
CA GLY A 135 -74.58 49.04 -12.58
C GLY A 135 -75.65 49.14 -13.67
N LEU A 136 -76.21 50.35 -13.85
CA LEU A 136 -77.36 50.60 -14.72
C LEU A 136 -76.95 51.11 -16.10
N ALA A 137 -77.71 50.76 -17.14
CA ALA A 137 -77.49 51.25 -18.49
C ALA A 137 -77.87 52.76 -18.60
N PRO A 138 -76.93 53.67 -18.93
CA PRO A 138 -77.21 55.11 -18.92
C PRO A 138 -78.35 55.54 -19.86
N MET A 139 -78.43 54.96 -21.06
CA MET A 139 -79.47 55.28 -22.03
C MET A 139 -80.84 54.73 -21.64
N ALA A 140 -80.89 53.55 -21.00
CA ALA A 140 -82.15 52.99 -20.49
C ALA A 140 -82.65 53.80 -19.30
N LEU A 141 -81.74 54.22 -18.42
CA LEU A 141 -82.05 55.05 -17.26
C LEU A 141 -82.63 56.42 -17.68
N LEU A 142 -82.09 57.04 -18.73
CA LEU A 142 -82.66 58.28 -19.32
C LEU A 142 -84.04 58.06 -19.95
N ALA A 143 -84.34 56.84 -20.40
CA ALA A 143 -85.65 56.43 -20.89
C ALA A 143 -86.61 55.97 -19.77
N GLY A 144 -86.17 56.00 -18.50
CA GLY A 144 -86.96 55.59 -17.33
C GLY A 144 -86.94 54.08 -17.04
N GLU A 145 -86.10 53.30 -17.71
CA GLU A 145 -85.99 51.85 -17.55
C GLU A 145 -84.76 51.46 -16.71
N VAL A 146 -84.97 50.62 -15.68
CA VAL A 146 -83.90 50.06 -14.86
C VAL A 146 -83.37 48.79 -15.53
N ARG A 147 -82.29 48.92 -16.31
CA ARG A 147 -81.60 47.79 -16.94
C ARG A 147 -80.20 47.59 -16.36
N VAL A 148 -79.98 46.43 -15.74
CA VAL A 148 -78.68 46.05 -15.17
C VAL A 148 -77.75 45.60 -16.30
N VAL A 149 -76.57 46.22 -16.38
CA VAL A 149 -75.52 45.84 -17.35
C VAL A 149 -74.25 45.32 -16.67
N GLN A 150 -74.08 45.62 -15.38
CA GLN A 150 -72.96 45.17 -14.57
C GLN A 150 -73.45 44.75 -13.17
N VAL A 151 -72.89 43.67 -12.63
CA VAL A 151 -73.14 43.19 -11.28
C VAL A 151 -71.82 43.15 -10.53
N GLU A 152 -71.70 43.87 -9.41
CA GLU A 152 -70.53 43.86 -8.53
C GLU A 152 -70.93 43.26 -7.19
N VAL A 153 -70.28 42.18 -6.76
CA VAL A 153 -70.48 41.52 -5.48
C VAL A 153 -69.23 41.76 -4.63
N ASP A 154 -69.38 42.36 -3.45
CA ASP A 154 -68.29 42.59 -2.50
C ASP A 154 -68.60 41.91 -1.16
N GLY A 155 -67.64 41.13 -0.65
CA GLY A 155 -67.69 40.55 0.69
C GLY A 155 -68.68 39.40 0.84
N ALA A 156 -68.62 38.38 -0.02
CA ALA A 156 -69.43 37.17 0.10
C ALA A 156 -68.64 35.99 0.72
N ASP A 157 -69.33 35.09 1.42
CA ASP A 157 -68.76 33.83 1.92
C ASP A 157 -69.60 32.68 1.38
N ILE A 158 -69.05 31.97 0.40
CA ILE A 158 -69.76 30.95 -0.37
C ILE A 158 -69.28 29.57 0.07
N LYS A 159 -70.19 28.74 0.58
CA LYS A 159 -69.92 27.33 0.84
C LYS A 159 -70.52 26.47 -0.27
N LEU A 160 -69.65 25.79 -1.04
CA LEU A 160 -70.10 24.91 -2.11
C LEU A 160 -70.73 23.63 -1.52
N PRO A 161 -71.88 23.16 -2.05
CA PRO A 161 -72.54 21.94 -1.57
C PRO A 161 -71.67 20.70 -1.81
N GLU A 162 -71.72 19.72 -0.90
CA GLU A 162 -70.91 18.50 -0.99
C GLU A 162 -71.31 17.64 -2.19
N THR A 163 -70.41 17.49 -3.17
CA THR A 163 -70.56 16.50 -4.23
C THR A 163 -70.18 15.12 -3.71
N LYS A 164 -71.04 14.09 -3.90
CA LYS A 164 -70.82 12.70 -3.43
C LYS A 164 -69.56 12.01 -3.97
N ARG A 165 -68.87 12.62 -4.94
CA ARG A 165 -67.61 12.14 -5.55
C ARG A 165 -66.69 13.33 -5.73
N GLY A 166 -65.37 13.15 -5.50
CA GLY A 166 -64.36 14.17 -5.76
C GLY A 166 -64.21 14.49 -7.26
N LEU A 167 -63.59 15.63 -7.59
CA LEU A 167 -63.50 16.18 -8.96
C LEU A 167 -62.94 15.21 -10.01
N LEU A 168 -61.87 14.47 -9.69
CA LEU A 168 -61.31 13.45 -10.60
C LEU A 168 -62.19 12.20 -10.75
N ALA A 169 -62.96 11.87 -9.71
CA ALA A 169 -63.92 10.76 -9.73
C ALA A 169 -65.21 11.10 -10.49
N SER A 170 -65.48 12.39 -10.75
CA SER A 170 -66.59 12.85 -11.59
C SER A 170 -66.27 12.89 -13.09
N LEU A 171 -65.02 12.66 -13.51
CA LEU A 171 -64.67 12.61 -14.93
C LEU A 171 -65.33 11.41 -15.63
N PRO A 172 -65.77 11.56 -16.90
CA PRO A 172 -66.34 10.48 -17.68
C PRO A 172 -65.39 9.27 -17.76
N ARG A 173 -65.92 8.06 -17.54
CA ARG A 173 -65.16 6.80 -17.62
C ARG A 173 -65.70 5.89 -18.72
N ASP A 174 -64.82 5.08 -19.29
CA ASP A 174 -65.18 4.01 -20.23
C ASP A 174 -65.73 2.78 -19.48
N SER A 175 -66.12 1.74 -20.24
CA SER A 175 -66.66 0.49 -19.68
C SER A 175 -65.65 -0.31 -18.84
N ARG A 176 -64.36 0.03 -18.91
CA ARG A 176 -63.27 -0.58 -18.14
C ARG A 176 -62.86 0.27 -16.93
N GLY A 177 -63.57 1.37 -16.67
CA GLY A 177 -63.29 2.27 -15.56
C GLY A 177 -62.14 3.24 -15.80
N LEU A 178 -61.59 3.33 -17.02
CA LEU A 178 -60.54 4.29 -17.38
C LEU A 178 -61.18 5.64 -17.78
N ILE A 179 -60.48 6.75 -17.55
CA ILE A 179 -60.93 8.08 -17.98
C ILE A 179 -61.12 8.10 -19.50
N ASN A 180 -62.32 8.47 -19.95
CA ASN A 180 -62.62 8.71 -21.35
C ASN A 180 -62.16 10.14 -21.70
N LEU A 181 -60.98 10.24 -22.32
CA LEU A 181 -60.35 11.53 -22.65
C LEU A 181 -61.22 12.38 -23.59
N GLY A 182 -61.87 11.79 -24.59
CA GLY A 182 -62.73 12.52 -25.52
C GLY A 182 -63.99 13.08 -24.85
N ALA A 183 -64.67 12.27 -24.04
CA ALA A 183 -65.83 12.72 -23.27
C ALA A 183 -65.45 13.76 -22.20
N THR A 184 -64.24 13.65 -21.63
CA THR A 184 -63.71 14.63 -20.67
C THR A 184 -63.52 16.00 -21.32
N SER A 185 -62.95 16.04 -22.53
CA SER A 185 -62.78 17.29 -23.28
C SER A 185 -64.13 17.91 -23.65
N GLN A 186 -65.11 17.11 -24.05
CA GLN A 186 -66.46 17.59 -24.33
C GLN A 186 -67.13 18.20 -23.08
N LEU A 187 -67.01 17.51 -21.93
CA LEU A 187 -67.57 18.00 -20.67
C LEU A 187 -67.06 19.40 -20.31
N LEU A 188 -65.80 19.71 -20.61
CA LEU A 188 -65.24 21.04 -20.34
C LEU A 188 -65.97 22.13 -21.15
N PHE A 189 -66.19 21.91 -22.45
CA PHE A 189 -66.94 22.83 -23.31
C PHE A 189 -68.40 22.94 -22.89
N ASP A 190 -69.03 21.83 -22.52
CA ASP A 190 -70.43 21.81 -22.07
C ASP A 190 -70.60 22.63 -20.77
N VAL A 191 -69.70 22.46 -19.80
CA VAL A 191 -69.71 23.22 -18.53
C VAL A 191 -69.53 24.72 -18.78
N MET A 192 -68.57 25.10 -19.64
CA MET A 192 -68.36 26.51 -19.97
C MET A 192 -69.57 27.10 -20.73
N THR A 193 -70.16 26.34 -21.66
CA THR A 193 -71.33 26.77 -22.44
C THR A 193 -72.54 27.00 -21.54
N GLN A 194 -72.78 26.10 -20.58
CA GLN A 194 -73.83 26.28 -19.57
C GLN A 194 -73.59 27.52 -18.70
N GLY A 195 -72.34 27.75 -18.27
CA GLY A 195 -71.98 28.92 -17.48
C GLY A 195 -72.17 30.25 -18.23
N VAL A 196 -71.86 30.27 -19.53
CA VAL A 196 -72.05 31.42 -20.41
C VAL A 196 -73.53 31.67 -20.72
N ALA A 197 -74.33 30.62 -20.93
CA ALA A 197 -75.76 30.74 -21.19
C ALA A 197 -76.52 31.45 -20.04
N LEU A 198 -76.02 31.33 -18.80
CA LEU A 198 -76.57 32.07 -17.65
C LEU A 198 -76.38 33.60 -17.77
N LEU A 199 -75.33 34.09 -18.45
CA LEU A 199 -75.14 35.52 -18.70
C LEU A 199 -76.20 36.07 -19.66
N ASP A 200 -76.57 35.28 -20.68
CA ASP A 200 -77.54 35.67 -21.71
C ASP A 200 -78.94 35.85 -21.15
N GLN A 201 -79.38 34.88 -20.35
CA GLN A 201 -80.70 34.92 -19.70
C GLN A 201 -80.87 36.16 -18.82
N ARG A 202 -79.77 36.74 -18.32
CA ARG A 202 -79.75 37.81 -17.31
C ARG A 202 -79.41 39.19 -17.89
N SER A 203 -79.25 39.32 -19.21
CA SER A 203 -78.84 40.57 -19.89
C SER A 203 -77.58 41.26 -19.31
N THR A 204 -76.77 40.52 -18.54
CA THR A 204 -75.66 41.07 -17.76
C THR A 204 -74.38 40.96 -18.57
N ARG A 205 -73.73 42.09 -18.86
CA ARG A 205 -72.52 42.14 -19.68
C ARG A 205 -71.24 42.11 -18.87
N SER A 206 -71.29 42.35 -17.55
CA SER A 206 -70.12 42.30 -16.69
C SER A 206 -70.50 41.84 -15.28
N ILE A 207 -69.76 40.88 -14.74
CA ILE A 207 -69.84 40.44 -13.34
C ILE A 207 -68.49 40.70 -12.70
N VAL A 208 -68.47 41.34 -11.53
CA VAL A 208 -67.27 41.60 -10.73
C VAL A 208 -67.51 41.04 -9.33
N VAL A 209 -66.55 40.29 -8.80
CA VAL A 209 -66.59 39.70 -7.46
C VAL A 209 -65.36 40.18 -6.70
N LEU A 210 -65.52 40.66 -5.48
CA LEU A 210 -64.47 41.26 -4.67
C LEU A 210 -64.52 40.72 -3.25
N ASN A 211 -63.35 40.51 -2.64
CA ASN A 211 -63.21 40.11 -1.24
C ASN A 211 -64.14 38.94 -0.85
N THR A 212 -64.26 37.93 -1.71
CA THR A 212 -65.18 36.80 -1.54
C THR A 212 -64.41 35.55 -1.16
N SER A 213 -64.82 34.83 -0.12
CA SER A 213 -64.22 33.55 0.25
C SER A 213 -65.08 32.40 -0.25
N ILE A 214 -64.49 31.43 -0.94
CA ILE A 214 -65.18 30.23 -1.45
C ILE A 214 -64.62 29.01 -0.70
N ARG A 215 -65.48 28.32 0.04
CA ARG A 215 -65.16 27.09 0.79
C ARG A 215 -65.67 25.86 0.08
N PHE A 216 -64.81 24.88 -0.11
CA PHE A 216 -65.14 23.61 -0.76
C PHE A 216 -64.29 22.48 -0.20
N LYS A 217 -64.74 21.23 -0.37
CA LYS A 217 -63.95 20.05 -0.01
C LYS A 217 -63.12 19.56 -1.20
N LEU A 218 -61.82 19.36 -1.00
CA LEU A 218 -60.90 18.74 -1.94
C LEU A 218 -60.20 17.58 -1.24
N MET A 219 -60.35 16.35 -1.76
CA MET A 219 -59.77 15.13 -1.16
C MET A 219 -60.08 14.98 0.35
N ASP A 220 -61.34 15.23 0.73
CA ASP A 220 -61.87 15.21 2.11
C ASP A 220 -61.35 16.33 3.05
N GLU A 221 -60.48 17.22 2.59
CA GLU A 221 -60.07 18.43 3.31
C GLU A 221 -60.91 19.65 2.90
N GLU A 222 -61.33 20.48 3.85
CA GLU A 222 -61.97 21.77 3.56
C GLU A 222 -60.89 22.78 3.13
N LYS A 223 -60.97 23.28 1.89
CA LYS A 223 -60.10 24.29 1.31
C LYS A 223 -60.87 25.60 1.13
N THR A 224 -60.15 26.71 1.23
CA THR A 224 -60.69 28.06 1.03
C THR A 224 -59.94 28.75 -0.09
N LEU A 225 -60.67 29.33 -1.04
CA LEU A 225 -60.15 30.18 -2.11
C LEU A 225 -60.67 31.61 -1.87
N ASP A 226 -59.77 32.54 -1.55
CA ASP A 226 -60.17 33.94 -1.38
C ASP A 226 -60.05 34.70 -2.70
N VAL A 227 -61.17 35.10 -3.26
CA VAL A 227 -61.25 36.00 -4.40
C VAL A 227 -60.94 37.42 -3.94
N LYS A 228 -59.76 37.95 -4.26
CA LYS A 228 -59.46 39.39 -4.05
C LYS A 228 -60.26 40.23 -5.03
N LYS A 229 -60.21 39.83 -6.30
CA LYS A 229 -61.00 40.41 -7.40
C LYS A 229 -61.15 39.37 -8.49
N ALA A 230 -62.35 39.12 -8.97
CA ALA A 230 -62.60 38.39 -10.21
C ALA A 230 -63.59 39.19 -11.05
N SER A 231 -63.48 39.12 -12.36
CA SER A 231 -64.34 39.82 -13.29
C SER A 231 -64.56 38.99 -14.53
N LEU A 232 -65.80 38.97 -15.00
CA LEU A 232 -66.24 38.31 -16.21
C LEU A 232 -66.92 39.38 -17.06
N THR A 233 -66.41 39.69 -18.24
CA THR A 233 -66.91 40.79 -19.08
C THR A 233 -67.15 40.33 -20.51
N GLU A 234 -68.36 40.53 -21.00
CA GLU A 234 -68.75 40.25 -22.37
C GLU A 234 -68.66 41.51 -23.24
N LYS A 235 -67.96 41.39 -24.38
CA LYS A 235 -67.88 42.42 -25.42
C LYS A 235 -67.87 41.77 -26.80
N ASN A 236 -68.90 42.05 -27.61
CA ASN A 236 -69.01 41.61 -29.01
C ASN A 236 -68.83 40.09 -29.20
N GLY A 237 -69.51 39.27 -28.39
CA GLY A 237 -69.44 37.80 -28.48
C GLY A 237 -68.17 37.17 -27.89
N ARG A 238 -67.29 37.97 -27.27
CA ARG A 238 -66.14 37.50 -26.50
C ARG A 238 -66.34 37.74 -25.02
N ILE A 239 -66.03 36.76 -24.20
CA ILE A 239 -66.16 36.82 -22.75
C ILE A 239 -64.76 36.71 -22.16
N ALA A 240 -64.28 37.79 -21.56
CA ALA A 240 -63.02 37.82 -20.84
C ALA A 240 -63.25 37.54 -19.36
N LEU A 241 -62.48 36.61 -18.80
CA LEU A 241 -62.39 36.30 -17.37
C LEU A 241 -61.03 36.81 -16.85
N GLN A 242 -61.02 37.55 -15.75
CA GLN A 242 -59.79 38.02 -15.10
C GLN A 242 -59.99 38.02 -13.60
N GLY A 243 -59.05 37.47 -12.83
CA GLY A 243 -59.10 37.55 -11.39
C GLY A 243 -57.78 37.29 -10.70
N THR A 244 -57.68 37.76 -9.47
CA THR A 244 -56.61 37.50 -8.51
C THR A 244 -57.23 36.83 -7.30
N PHE A 245 -56.68 35.69 -6.93
CA PHE A 245 -57.15 34.80 -5.89
C PHE A 245 -56.03 34.58 -4.88
N ASN A 246 -56.39 34.21 -3.66
CA ASN A 246 -55.46 33.73 -2.65
C ASN A 246 -55.74 32.23 -2.44
N TRP A 247 -54.73 31.40 -2.65
CA TRP A 247 -54.79 29.95 -2.50
C TRP A 247 -53.67 29.53 -1.56
N GLU A 248 -54.04 28.90 -0.44
CA GLU A 248 -53.09 28.45 0.59
C GLU A 248 -52.14 29.55 1.12
N GLY A 249 -52.60 30.80 1.08
CA GLY A 249 -51.82 31.97 1.53
C GLY A 249 -51.03 32.67 0.42
N GLU A 250 -51.05 32.13 -0.80
CA GLU A 250 -50.33 32.67 -1.95
C GLU A 250 -51.26 33.22 -3.05
N ALA A 251 -50.80 34.28 -3.72
CA ALA A 251 -51.61 34.98 -4.72
C ALA A 251 -51.51 34.32 -6.10
N ILE A 252 -52.64 33.82 -6.61
CA ILE A 252 -52.78 33.26 -7.96
C ILE A 252 -53.50 34.26 -8.86
N ALA A 253 -53.01 34.46 -10.08
CA ALA A 253 -53.73 35.21 -11.11
C ALA A 253 -54.38 34.25 -12.11
N LEU A 254 -55.64 34.50 -12.46
CA LEU A 254 -56.35 33.78 -13.51
C LEU A 254 -56.78 34.78 -14.57
N SER A 255 -56.51 34.47 -15.83
CA SER A 255 -57.05 35.21 -16.97
C SER A 255 -57.56 34.23 -18.00
N GLY A 256 -58.60 34.60 -18.74
CA GLY A 256 -59.14 33.75 -19.79
C GLY A 256 -60.03 34.52 -20.74
N GLU A 257 -60.28 33.92 -21.89
CA GLU A 257 -61.16 34.43 -22.91
C GLU A 257 -61.92 33.26 -23.55
N VAL A 258 -63.20 33.46 -23.77
CA VAL A 258 -64.09 32.52 -24.46
C VAL A 258 -64.72 33.24 -25.65
N VAL A 259 -64.72 32.57 -26.81
CA VAL A 259 -65.34 33.07 -28.05
C VAL A 259 -66.55 32.19 -28.37
N ARG A 260 -67.69 32.85 -28.57
CA ARG A 260 -68.93 32.16 -28.92
C ARG A 260 -69.01 31.85 -30.42
N ASP A 261 -69.70 30.77 -30.75
CA ASP A 261 -70.15 30.51 -32.12
C ASP A 261 -71.49 31.22 -32.43
N GLY A 262 -72.00 31.05 -33.65
CA GLY A 262 -73.24 31.66 -34.11
C GLY A 262 -74.52 31.07 -33.48
N ASP A 263 -74.43 29.88 -32.87
CA ASP A 263 -75.54 29.13 -32.29
C ASP A 263 -75.58 29.23 -30.74
N GLY A 264 -74.65 30.00 -30.15
CA GLY A 264 -74.55 30.24 -28.71
C GLY A 264 -73.64 29.26 -27.95
N GLY A 265 -72.99 28.33 -28.65
CA GLY A 265 -71.94 27.47 -28.12
C GLY A 265 -70.58 28.16 -28.02
N ILE A 266 -69.58 27.45 -27.51
CA ILE A 266 -68.20 27.93 -27.40
C ILE A 266 -67.35 27.31 -28.50
N SER A 267 -66.78 28.15 -29.37
CA SER A 267 -65.86 27.71 -30.43
C SER A 267 -64.41 27.67 -29.97
N VAL A 268 -63.99 28.64 -29.15
CA VAL A 268 -62.62 28.75 -28.64
C VAL A 268 -62.61 29.19 -27.20
N PHE A 269 -61.73 28.61 -26.37
CA PHE A 269 -61.38 29.16 -25.08
C PHE A 269 -59.86 29.23 -24.89
N SER A 270 -59.41 30.19 -24.09
CA SER A 270 -58.05 30.29 -23.56
C SER A 270 -58.14 30.61 -22.07
N MET A 271 -57.35 29.93 -21.25
CA MET A 271 -57.25 30.16 -19.81
C MET A 271 -55.78 30.10 -19.41
N ASN A 272 -55.33 31.09 -18.65
CA ASN A 272 -54.01 31.16 -18.04
C ASN A 272 -54.22 31.27 -16.52
N ILE A 273 -53.46 30.48 -15.78
CA ILE A 273 -53.41 30.51 -14.32
C ILE A 273 -51.94 30.65 -13.96
N ASP A 274 -51.56 31.79 -13.39
CA ASP A 274 -50.17 32.13 -13.05
C ASP A 274 -49.98 32.10 -11.53
N GLY A 275 -48.82 31.60 -11.08
CA GLY A 275 -48.43 31.56 -9.68
C GLY A 275 -49.11 30.46 -8.86
N ILE A 276 -49.37 29.29 -9.45
CA ILE A 276 -49.90 28.13 -8.72
C ILE A 276 -48.80 27.57 -7.81
N PRO A 277 -48.92 27.64 -6.47
CA PRO A 277 -47.90 27.06 -5.59
C PRO A 277 -47.86 25.54 -5.75
N LEU A 278 -46.67 25.01 -6.02
CA LEU A 278 -46.37 23.58 -6.05
C LEU A 278 -45.48 23.21 -4.87
N HIS A 279 -46.11 22.78 -3.79
CA HIS A 279 -45.43 22.25 -2.61
C HIS A 279 -45.62 20.73 -2.58
N ILE A 280 -44.58 19.99 -2.96
CA ILE A 280 -44.57 18.53 -2.81
C ILE A 280 -43.70 18.21 -1.62
N ASP A 281 -44.32 17.74 -0.55
CA ASP A 281 -43.64 17.27 0.64
C ASP A 281 -43.54 15.75 0.66
N PRO A 282 -42.52 15.20 1.35
CA PRO A 282 -42.44 13.77 1.55
C PRO A 282 -43.68 13.29 2.34
N PRO A 283 -44.17 12.07 2.09
CA PRO A 283 -45.18 11.45 2.94
C PRO A 283 -44.80 11.53 4.42
N PRO A 284 -45.76 11.72 5.34
CA PRO A 284 -45.50 11.87 6.78
C PRO A 284 -44.79 10.67 7.41
N GLU A 285 -44.82 9.51 6.76
CA GLU A 285 -44.07 8.31 7.16
C GLU A 285 -42.55 8.45 6.99
N ILE A 286 -42.09 9.38 6.15
CA ILE A 286 -40.67 9.65 5.89
C ILE A 286 -40.20 10.75 6.84
N THR A 287 -39.34 10.38 7.79
CA THR A 287 -38.68 11.35 8.68
C THR A 287 -37.56 12.06 7.93
N GLU A 288 -37.37 13.36 8.18
CA GLU A 288 -36.26 14.14 7.59
C GLU A 288 -34.90 13.61 8.06
N GLU A 289 -34.79 13.28 9.34
CA GLU A 289 -33.57 12.77 9.95
C GLU A 289 -33.69 11.32 10.44
N LEU A 290 -32.63 10.58 10.19
CA LEU A 290 -32.33 9.27 10.74
C LEU A 290 -31.75 9.40 12.16
N ALA A 291 -31.77 8.28 12.90
CA ALA A 291 -31.04 8.18 14.15
C ALA A 291 -29.55 8.58 13.96
N GLY A 292 -29.06 9.51 14.79
CA GLY A 292 -27.70 10.04 14.70
C GLY A 292 -27.55 11.29 13.81
N GLY A 293 -28.63 12.01 13.50
CA GLY A 293 -28.60 13.33 12.85
C GLY A 293 -28.22 13.28 11.36
N ARG A 294 -28.56 12.19 10.66
CA ARG A 294 -28.28 12.03 9.21
C ARG A 294 -29.57 12.27 8.44
N VAL A 295 -29.51 12.96 7.30
CA VAL A 295 -30.68 13.12 6.43
C VAL A 295 -31.13 11.76 5.86
N ASN A 296 -32.44 11.54 5.82
CA ASN A 296 -33.02 10.34 5.22
C ASN A 296 -32.77 10.33 3.71
N PRO A 297 -32.17 9.26 3.14
CA PRO A 297 -31.89 9.21 1.70
C PRO A 297 -33.16 9.19 0.84
N ALA A 298 -34.32 8.86 1.41
CA ALA A 298 -35.61 8.94 0.71
C ALA A 298 -36.31 10.29 0.87
N LEU A 299 -35.66 11.28 1.50
CA LEU A 299 -36.20 12.63 1.60
C LEU A 299 -36.30 13.25 0.20
N PHE A 300 -37.51 13.64 -0.17
CA PHE A 300 -37.84 14.32 -1.41
C PHE A 300 -38.76 15.50 -1.09
N ARG A 301 -38.37 16.71 -1.49
CA ARG A 301 -39.20 17.90 -1.37
C ARG A 301 -39.10 18.72 -2.64
N PHE A 302 -40.22 19.25 -3.13
CA PHE A 302 -40.25 20.23 -4.20
C PHE A 302 -40.98 21.50 -3.77
N ARG A 303 -40.45 22.65 -4.19
CA ARG A 303 -41.03 23.98 -4.02
C ARG A 303 -40.90 24.77 -5.31
N GLY A 304 -41.97 25.41 -5.76
CA GLY A 304 -41.91 26.33 -6.89
C GLY A 304 -43.30 26.75 -7.36
N ASP A 305 -43.33 27.70 -8.29
CA ASP A 305 -44.58 28.24 -8.85
C ASP A 305 -44.83 27.66 -10.24
N ALA A 306 -46.04 27.15 -10.46
CA ALA A 306 -46.50 26.70 -11.75
C ALA A 306 -47.37 27.74 -12.46
N ASN A 307 -47.22 27.80 -13.77
CA ASN A 307 -48.10 28.53 -14.67
C ASN A 307 -48.77 27.53 -15.61
N LEU A 308 -50.10 27.54 -15.66
CA LEU A 308 -50.91 26.68 -16.51
C LEU A 308 -51.62 27.51 -17.56
N ARG A 309 -51.37 27.21 -18.84
CA ARG A 309 -52.15 27.72 -19.96
C ARG A 309 -52.92 26.58 -20.61
N LEU A 310 -54.23 26.72 -20.75
CA LEU A 310 -55.11 25.80 -21.45
C LEU A 310 -55.82 26.54 -22.58
N THR A 311 -55.87 25.94 -23.76
CA THR A 311 -56.64 26.45 -24.90
C THR A 311 -57.46 25.32 -25.48
N GLY A 312 -58.70 25.58 -25.84
CA GLY A 312 -59.51 24.61 -26.58
C GLY A 312 -60.14 25.20 -27.81
N LYS A 313 -60.35 24.35 -28.80
CA LYS A 313 -60.99 24.65 -30.08
C LYS A 313 -62.05 23.58 -30.40
N ALA A 314 -63.23 24.03 -30.80
CA ALA A 314 -64.36 23.20 -31.20
C ALA A 314 -64.98 23.80 -32.49
N ASP A 315 -64.42 23.42 -33.64
CA ASP A 315 -64.94 23.84 -34.95
C ASP A 315 -66.03 22.88 -35.43
N ALA A 316 -67.00 23.41 -36.19
CA ALA A 316 -68.08 22.60 -36.74
C ALA A 316 -67.53 21.51 -37.68
N GLY A 317 -67.70 20.24 -37.29
CA GLY A 317 -67.27 19.07 -38.07
C GLY A 317 -65.82 18.61 -37.81
N GLU A 318 -65.05 19.32 -36.98
CA GLU A 318 -63.74 18.87 -36.51
C GLU A 318 -63.84 18.30 -35.08
N PRO A 319 -62.98 17.33 -34.69
CA PRO A 319 -62.92 16.87 -33.32
C PRO A 319 -62.45 17.99 -32.37
N VAL A 320 -63.05 18.06 -31.18
CA VAL A 320 -62.64 18.98 -30.12
C VAL A 320 -61.15 18.79 -29.79
N GLN A 321 -60.40 19.88 -29.74
CA GLN A 321 -58.98 19.89 -29.43
C GLN A 321 -58.72 20.70 -28.16
N ILE A 322 -57.92 20.16 -27.24
CA ILE A 322 -57.41 20.86 -26.06
C ILE A 322 -55.89 20.82 -26.09
N THR A 323 -55.26 21.99 -26.03
CA THR A 323 -53.82 22.13 -25.86
C THR A 323 -53.55 22.74 -24.49
N GLY A 324 -52.52 22.24 -23.82
CA GLY A 324 -52.10 22.73 -22.52
C GLY A 324 -50.59 22.94 -22.44
N ARG A 325 -50.19 23.93 -21.65
CA ARG A 325 -48.80 24.18 -21.26
C ARG A 325 -48.76 24.38 -19.75
N LEU A 326 -48.09 23.47 -19.06
CA LEU A 326 -47.80 23.57 -17.63
C LEU A 326 -46.29 23.85 -17.47
N GLY A 327 -45.93 25.00 -16.91
CA GLY A 327 -44.54 25.42 -16.75
C GLY A 327 -44.18 25.72 -15.30
N VAL A 328 -42.99 25.28 -14.88
CA VAL A 328 -42.33 25.62 -13.62
C VAL A 328 -40.90 26.03 -13.96
N ALA A 329 -40.54 27.29 -13.74
CA ALA A 329 -39.25 27.83 -14.18
C ALA A 329 -38.19 27.84 -13.07
N ASP A 330 -38.58 28.24 -11.86
CA ASP A 330 -37.66 28.51 -10.74
C ASP A 330 -37.92 27.57 -9.54
N GLY A 331 -38.19 26.29 -9.84
CA GLY A 331 -38.40 25.28 -8.81
C GLY A 331 -37.11 24.87 -8.11
N LYS A 332 -37.25 24.40 -6.89
CA LYS A 332 -36.18 23.86 -6.06
C LYS A 332 -36.55 22.50 -5.50
N MET A 333 -35.58 21.60 -5.45
CA MET A 333 -35.77 20.23 -5.00
C MET A 333 -34.75 19.84 -3.94
N ASP A 334 -35.22 19.30 -2.82
CA ASP A 334 -34.37 18.61 -1.85
C ASP A 334 -34.37 17.10 -2.19
N LEU A 335 -33.17 16.54 -2.37
CA LEU A 335 -32.94 15.14 -2.73
C LEU A 335 -31.93 14.50 -1.78
N GLY A 336 -32.45 13.77 -0.79
CA GLY A 336 -31.65 13.26 0.30
C GLY A 336 -30.90 14.40 0.98
N ARG A 337 -29.56 14.39 0.91
CA ARG A 337 -28.72 15.45 1.50
C ARG A 337 -28.45 16.66 0.59
N ASN A 338 -28.90 16.61 -0.67
CA ASN A 338 -28.69 17.70 -1.62
C ASN A 338 -29.91 18.62 -1.54
N GLU A 339 -29.74 19.79 -0.95
CA GLU A 339 -30.82 20.79 -0.80
C GLU A 339 -30.77 21.82 -1.93
N ASP A 340 -31.90 22.49 -2.18
CA ASP A 340 -32.01 23.60 -3.14
C ASP A 340 -31.56 23.24 -4.58
N VAL A 341 -31.69 21.98 -5.02
CA VAL A 341 -31.33 21.56 -6.38
C VAL A 341 -32.25 22.26 -7.37
N PRO A 342 -31.73 23.06 -8.34
CA PRO A 342 -32.58 23.73 -9.32
C PRO A 342 -33.36 22.72 -10.17
N ALA A 343 -34.67 22.95 -10.28
CA ALA A 343 -35.59 22.09 -10.99
C ALA A 343 -36.63 22.92 -11.74
N GLY A 344 -36.80 22.65 -13.03
CA GLY A 344 -37.77 23.33 -13.87
C GLY A 344 -38.33 22.37 -14.92
N ALA A 345 -39.59 22.53 -15.27
CA ALA A 345 -40.24 21.68 -16.25
C ALA A 345 -41.26 22.49 -17.06
N VAL A 346 -41.37 22.20 -18.35
CA VAL A 346 -42.45 22.69 -19.20
C VAL A 346 -43.05 21.48 -19.90
N LEU A 347 -44.29 21.17 -19.57
CA LEU A 347 -45.08 20.12 -20.20
C LEU A 347 -46.04 20.77 -21.18
N ASN A 348 -45.83 20.56 -22.48
CA ASN A 348 -46.78 20.90 -23.52
C ASN A 348 -47.54 19.63 -23.91
N PHE A 349 -48.86 19.67 -23.90
CA PHE A 349 -49.69 18.52 -24.22
C PHE A 349 -50.88 18.89 -25.09
N GLU A 350 -51.34 17.91 -25.86
CA GLU A 350 -52.46 18.04 -26.77
C GLU A 350 -53.37 16.83 -26.66
N GLN A 351 -54.67 17.08 -26.63
CA GLN A 351 -55.71 16.07 -26.66
C GLN A 351 -56.68 16.40 -27.79
N VAL A 352 -56.80 15.50 -28.76
CA VAL A 352 -57.82 15.58 -29.82
C VAL A 352 -58.88 14.54 -29.51
N ALA A 353 -60.15 14.95 -29.45
CA ALA A 353 -61.28 14.04 -29.23
C ALA A 353 -61.26 12.89 -30.26
N GLY A 354 -61.43 11.65 -29.78
CA GLY A 354 -61.35 10.45 -30.61
C GLY A 354 -59.94 9.89 -30.87
N SER A 355 -58.86 10.64 -30.57
CA SER A 355 -57.47 10.13 -30.72
C SER A 355 -57.12 8.99 -29.75
N GLY A 356 -57.87 8.87 -28.64
CA GLY A 356 -57.61 7.88 -27.59
C GLY A 356 -56.26 8.06 -26.89
N LYS A 357 -55.68 9.26 -26.92
CA LYS A 357 -54.42 9.59 -26.25
C LYS A 357 -54.31 11.08 -25.94
N ILE A 358 -53.38 11.41 -25.06
CA ILE A 358 -52.81 12.74 -24.87
C ILE A 358 -51.42 12.67 -25.52
N GLU A 359 -51.16 13.51 -26.50
CA GLU A 359 -49.83 13.68 -27.10
C GLU A 359 -49.05 14.69 -26.26
N LEU A 360 -47.82 14.34 -25.91
CA LEU A 360 -46.86 15.27 -25.30
C LEU A 360 -46.10 15.91 -26.45
N GLN A 361 -46.36 17.19 -26.67
CA GLN A 361 -45.65 18.05 -27.60
C GLN A 361 -44.26 18.40 -27.03
N PRO A 362 -43.35 19.03 -27.81
CA PRO A 362 -41.98 19.30 -27.37
C PRO A 362 -41.95 19.98 -26.00
N SER A 363 -41.54 19.22 -25.00
CA SER A 363 -41.56 19.56 -23.58
C SER A 363 -40.13 19.62 -23.06
N THR A 364 -39.89 20.35 -21.98
CA THR A 364 -38.56 20.51 -21.39
C THR A 364 -38.54 20.07 -19.94
N LEU A 365 -37.44 19.46 -19.51
CA LEU A 365 -37.14 19.13 -18.13
C LEU A 365 -35.72 19.62 -17.82
N SER A 366 -35.55 20.29 -16.70
CA SER A 366 -34.26 20.71 -16.16
C SER A 366 -34.16 20.27 -14.70
N LEU A 367 -33.07 19.61 -14.34
CA LEU A 367 -32.83 19.14 -12.98
C LEU A 367 -31.35 19.03 -12.69
N GLY A 368 -30.83 19.85 -11.77
CA GLY A 368 -29.48 19.66 -11.22
C GLY A 368 -28.36 19.59 -12.26
N GLY A 369 -28.50 20.30 -13.39
CA GLY A 369 -27.56 20.28 -14.52
C GLY A 369 -27.91 19.31 -15.65
N MET A 370 -28.98 18.52 -15.52
CA MET A 370 -29.60 17.82 -16.63
C MET A 370 -30.60 18.75 -17.33
N GLU A 371 -30.54 18.82 -18.65
CA GLU A 371 -31.52 19.49 -19.51
C GLU A 371 -32.01 18.48 -20.56
N ALA A 372 -33.32 18.31 -20.69
CA ALA A 372 -33.91 17.38 -21.65
C ALA A 372 -35.10 18.02 -22.36
N GLN A 373 -35.15 17.87 -23.68
CA GLN A 373 -36.34 18.06 -24.50
C GLN A 373 -36.94 16.71 -24.82
N PHE A 374 -38.24 16.54 -24.61
CA PHE A 374 -38.93 15.27 -24.79
C PHE A 374 -40.33 15.44 -25.38
N ASP A 375 -40.77 14.38 -26.04
CA ASP A 375 -42.06 14.21 -26.68
C ASP A 375 -42.59 12.83 -26.31
N GLY A 376 -43.89 12.58 -26.53
CA GLY A 376 -44.46 11.30 -26.13
C GLY A 376 -45.96 11.20 -26.29
N ALA A 377 -46.55 10.15 -25.74
CA ALA A 377 -47.99 9.99 -25.67
C ALA A 377 -48.41 9.13 -24.48
N ILE A 378 -49.59 9.42 -23.94
CA ILE A 378 -50.23 8.66 -22.86
C ILE A 378 -51.67 8.36 -23.29
N GLY A 379 -52.12 7.11 -23.18
CA GLY A 379 -53.50 6.75 -23.52
C GLY A 379 -53.93 5.42 -22.90
N PRO A 380 -55.23 5.11 -22.84
CA PRO A 380 -55.70 3.81 -22.39
C PRO A 380 -55.07 2.68 -23.22
N GLU A 381 -54.74 1.58 -22.56
CA GLU A 381 -54.29 0.35 -23.21
C GLU A 381 -55.42 -0.19 -24.10
N PRO A 382 -55.14 -0.65 -25.34
CA PRO A 382 -56.15 -1.21 -26.22
C PRO A 382 -56.95 -2.34 -25.56
N ALA A 383 -58.22 -2.47 -25.92
CA ALA A 383 -59.11 -3.50 -25.36
C ALA A 383 -58.85 -4.87 -26.02
N ASP A 384 -57.73 -5.51 -25.69
CA ASP A 384 -57.53 -6.94 -25.92
C ASP A 384 -58.06 -7.74 -24.73
N ALA A 385 -58.70 -8.88 -24.97
CA ALA A 385 -59.53 -9.62 -24.00
C ALA A 385 -58.79 -10.19 -22.76
N SER A 386 -57.47 -9.97 -22.62
CA SER A 386 -56.64 -10.52 -21.54
C SER A 386 -55.79 -9.48 -20.79
N ALA A 387 -55.84 -8.19 -21.15
CA ALA A 387 -55.05 -7.15 -20.49
C ALA A 387 -55.82 -6.48 -19.34
N GLU A 388 -55.17 -6.34 -18.17
CA GLU A 388 -55.68 -5.52 -17.07
C GLU A 388 -55.86 -4.05 -17.53
N PRO A 389 -56.93 -3.35 -17.14
CA PRO A 389 -57.11 -1.93 -17.51
C PRO A 389 -55.93 -1.07 -17.03
N GLY A 390 -55.32 -0.32 -17.95
CA GLY A 390 -54.19 0.55 -17.68
C GLY A 390 -54.02 1.64 -18.72
N TYR A 391 -53.10 2.56 -18.46
CA TYR A 391 -52.69 3.61 -19.37
C TYR A 391 -51.31 3.28 -19.91
N ARG A 392 -51.17 3.07 -21.22
CA ARG A 392 -49.86 2.96 -21.87
C ARG A 392 -49.24 4.35 -22.01
N PHE A 393 -47.92 4.43 -21.89
CA PHE A 393 -47.17 5.64 -22.16
C PHE A 393 -45.88 5.34 -22.93
N GLU A 394 -45.43 6.33 -23.68
CA GLU A 394 -44.12 6.37 -24.31
C GLU A 394 -43.59 7.80 -24.23
N ILE A 395 -42.34 7.95 -23.79
CA ILE A 395 -41.63 9.23 -23.72
C ILE A 395 -40.27 9.04 -24.39
N VAL A 396 -39.92 9.94 -25.30
CA VAL A 396 -38.66 9.93 -26.03
C VAL A 396 -38.04 11.31 -25.97
N THR A 397 -36.75 11.40 -25.65
CA THR A 397 -36.04 12.68 -25.70
C THR A 397 -35.65 13.01 -27.14
N SER A 398 -35.97 14.21 -27.60
CA SER A 398 -35.45 14.77 -28.85
C SER A 398 -34.04 15.35 -28.67
N SER A 399 -33.72 15.85 -27.48
CA SER A 399 -32.35 16.16 -27.05
C SER A 399 -32.24 16.03 -25.53
N ALA A 400 -31.10 15.58 -25.02
CA ALA A 400 -30.81 15.69 -23.59
C ALA A 400 -29.32 15.90 -23.37
N ILE A 401 -28.97 16.70 -22.37
CA ILE A 401 -27.60 17.03 -21.97
C ILE A 401 -27.50 16.86 -20.45
N SER A 402 -26.48 16.16 -19.98
CA SER A 402 -26.15 16.06 -18.56
C SER A 402 -24.85 16.80 -18.26
N ALA A 403 -24.92 17.80 -17.38
CA ALA A 403 -23.79 18.60 -16.91
C ALA A 403 -23.94 18.96 -15.41
N PRO A 404 -24.01 17.98 -14.50
CA PRO A 404 -24.11 18.22 -13.06
C PRO A 404 -22.90 19.01 -12.53
N GLN A 405 -23.15 20.01 -11.68
CA GLN A 405 -22.13 20.95 -11.18
C GLN A 405 -20.93 20.28 -10.49
N ASN A 406 -21.15 19.14 -9.84
CA ASN A 406 -20.11 18.40 -9.11
C ASN A 406 -19.22 17.53 -10.02
N SER A 407 -19.52 17.45 -11.31
CA SER A 407 -18.76 16.66 -12.28
C SER A 407 -17.76 17.53 -13.02
N THR A 408 -16.53 17.05 -13.16
CA THR A 408 -15.49 17.69 -13.98
C THR A 408 -15.51 17.21 -15.43
N GLU A 409 -16.39 16.28 -15.76
CA GLU A 409 -16.54 15.75 -17.12
C GLU A 409 -17.24 16.77 -18.02
N PRO A 410 -16.95 16.78 -19.35
CA PRO A 410 -17.69 17.59 -20.30
C PRO A 410 -19.19 17.29 -20.30
N ALA A 411 -20.00 18.29 -20.64
CA ALA A 411 -21.44 18.12 -20.82
C ALA A 411 -21.72 16.96 -21.80
N LEU A 412 -22.59 16.04 -21.40
CA LEU A 412 -22.85 14.79 -22.12
C LEU A 412 -24.19 14.84 -22.83
N PRO A 413 -24.24 14.85 -24.17
CA PRO A 413 -25.45 14.58 -24.91
C PRO A 413 -25.88 13.10 -24.77
N PHE A 414 -27.16 12.87 -24.52
CA PHE A 414 -27.73 11.53 -24.44
C PHE A 414 -29.18 11.52 -24.96
N GLY A 415 -29.68 10.31 -25.25
CA GLY A 415 -31.06 10.05 -25.62
C GLY A 415 -31.69 9.04 -24.68
N VAL A 416 -32.97 9.22 -24.38
CA VAL A 416 -33.77 8.33 -23.53
C VAL A 416 -35.05 7.97 -24.26
N ARG A 417 -35.43 6.69 -24.19
CA ARG A 417 -36.76 6.19 -24.49
C ARG A 417 -37.25 5.44 -23.26
N ILE A 418 -38.42 5.78 -22.77
CA ILE A 418 -39.11 5.02 -21.72
C ILE A 418 -40.53 4.73 -22.17
N ALA A 419 -40.92 3.45 -22.15
CA ALA A 419 -42.26 3.01 -22.49
C ALA A 419 -42.77 1.95 -21.51
N GLY A 420 -44.08 1.97 -21.28
CA GLY A 420 -44.70 1.14 -20.26
C GLY A 420 -46.19 1.37 -20.09
N ARG A 421 -46.69 1.01 -18.91
CA ARG A 421 -48.07 1.20 -18.51
C ARG A 421 -48.24 1.60 -17.05
N TYR A 422 -49.29 2.36 -16.77
CA TYR A 422 -49.75 2.72 -15.43
C TYR A 422 -51.09 2.04 -15.14
N LEU A 423 -51.12 1.18 -14.12
CA LEU A 423 -52.29 0.45 -13.66
C LEU A 423 -52.93 1.22 -12.50
N ALA A 424 -53.95 2.01 -12.81
CA ALA A 424 -54.56 2.94 -11.86
C ALA A 424 -55.12 2.25 -10.62
N ASP A 425 -55.77 1.09 -10.77
CA ASP A 425 -56.37 0.36 -9.64
C ASP A 425 -55.33 -0.20 -8.64
N LYS A 426 -54.07 -0.35 -9.09
CA LYS A 426 -52.96 -0.85 -8.28
C LYS A 426 -51.99 0.25 -7.86
N ASN A 427 -52.21 1.50 -8.29
CA ASN A 427 -51.24 2.59 -8.21
C ASN A 427 -49.84 2.13 -8.63
N ARG A 428 -49.73 1.49 -9.80
CA ARG A 428 -48.52 0.78 -10.22
C ARG A 428 -48.05 1.22 -11.60
N LEU A 429 -46.78 1.59 -11.69
CA LEU A 429 -46.09 1.92 -12.93
C LEU A 429 -45.20 0.74 -13.33
N ASP A 430 -45.46 0.14 -14.48
CA ASP A 430 -44.61 -0.87 -15.11
C ASP A 430 -43.93 -0.25 -16.33
N PHE A 431 -42.62 -0.35 -16.48
CA PHE A 431 -41.91 -0.02 -17.73
C PHE A 431 -41.11 -1.23 -18.21
N ASN A 432 -41.34 -1.63 -19.46
CA ASN A 432 -40.68 -2.78 -20.08
C ASN A 432 -39.58 -2.36 -21.06
N ASP A 433 -39.48 -1.07 -21.36
CA ASP A 433 -38.46 -0.49 -22.23
C ASP A 433 -37.95 0.79 -21.57
N LEU A 434 -36.74 0.75 -21.02
CA LEU A 434 -35.92 1.91 -20.69
C LEU A 434 -34.64 1.78 -21.51
N ASN A 435 -34.42 2.70 -22.44
CA ASN A 435 -33.23 2.73 -23.27
C ASN A 435 -32.57 4.10 -23.14
N VAL A 436 -31.32 4.11 -22.68
CA VAL A 436 -30.49 5.31 -22.60
C VAL A 436 -29.30 5.12 -23.54
N LYS A 437 -29.10 6.06 -24.47
CA LYS A 437 -27.98 6.05 -25.41
C LYS A 437 -27.15 7.32 -25.28
N THR A 438 -25.84 7.14 -25.36
CA THR A 438 -24.85 8.22 -25.43
C THR A 438 -24.05 8.06 -26.73
N SER A 439 -23.14 8.99 -27.01
CA SER A 439 -22.27 8.89 -28.19
C SER A 439 -21.36 7.64 -28.21
N GLY A 440 -21.16 6.98 -27.07
CA GLY A 440 -20.23 5.84 -26.95
C GLY A 440 -20.73 4.67 -26.11
N GLY A 441 -22.00 4.65 -25.69
CA GLY A 441 -22.50 3.63 -24.78
C GLY A 441 -24.00 3.64 -24.57
N GLU A 442 -24.50 2.56 -24.00
CA GLU A 442 -25.94 2.29 -23.86
C GLU A 442 -26.29 1.61 -22.53
N LEU A 443 -27.50 1.89 -22.04
CA LEU A 443 -28.12 1.24 -20.90
C LEU A 443 -29.54 0.81 -21.28
N TYR A 444 -29.87 -0.43 -20.95
CA TYR A 444 -31.21 -0.99 -21.12
C TYR A 444 -31.79 -1.34 -19.77
N GLY A 445 -33.09 -1.21 -19.60
CA GLY A 445 -33.73 -1.58 -18.36
C GLY A 445 -35.21 -1.83 -18.46
N GLN A 446 -35.71 -2.46 -17.41
CA GLN A 446 -37.12 -2.64 -17.16
C GLN A 446 -37.36 -2.54 -15.66
N GLY A 447 -38.59 -2.27 -15.27
CA GLY A 447 -38.89 -2.11 -13.88
C GLY A 447 -40.34 -1.85 -13.56
N ARG A 448 -40.58 -1.75 -12.25
CA ARG A 448 -41.89 -1.53 -11.68
C ARG A 448 -41.80 -0.72 -10.41
N MET A 449 -42.75 0.19 -10.23
CA MET A 449 -42.97 0.93 -9.00
C MET A 449 -44.42 0.78 -8.55
N THR A 450 -44.64 0.40 -7.29
CA THR A 450 -45.98 0.34 -6.69
C THR A 450 -46.09 1.42 -5.62
N PHE A 451 -46.92 2.44 -5.87
CA PHE A 451 -47.13 3.57 -4.97
C PHE A 451 -48.14 3.22 -3.86
N GLY A 452 -47.85 3.66 -2.64
CA GLY A 452 -48.66 3.42 -1.44
C GLY A 452 -48.25 4.38 -0.32
N ASN A 453 -48.44 4.00 0.94
CA ASN A 453 -48.07 4.85 2.07
C ASN A 453 -46.55 4.86 2.30
N GLY A 454 -45.92 6.03 2.22
CA GLY A 454 -44.47 6.20 2.30
C GLY A 454 -43.73 5.86 1.00
N THR A 455 -42.54 5.23 1.09
CA THR A 455 -41.74 4.94 -0.11
C THR A 455 -42.33 3.81 -0.97
N PRO A 456 -42.34 3.92 -2.31
CA PRO A 456 -42.91 2.89 -3.19
C PRO A 456 -42.09 1.59 -3.17
N GLU A 457 -42.75 0.46 -3.44
CA GLU A 457 -42.04 -0.76 -3.84
C GLU A 457 -41.33 -0.46 -5.17
N THR A 458 -40.04 -0.80 -5.28
CA THR A 458 -39.21 -0.47 -6.45
C THR A 458 -38.46 -1.71 -6.90
N ILE A 459 -38.69 -2.17 -8.12
CA ILE A 459 -37.95 -3.29 -8.72
C ILE A 459 -37.40 -2.84 -10.07
N PHE A 460 -36.09 -2.66 -10.18
CA PHE A 460 -35.40 -2.26 -11.42
C PHE A 460 -34.34 -3.28 -11.80
N VAL A 461 -34.25 -3.56 -13.09
CA VAL A 461 -33.23 -4.42 -13.70
C VAL A 461 -32.62 -3.64 -14.83
N LEU A 462 -31.37 -3.19 -14.65
CA LEU A 462 -30.63 -2.35 -15.59
C LEU A 462 -29.38 -3.09 -16.08
N ARG A 463 -29.08 -2.97 -17.37
CA ARG A 463 -27.95 -3.62 -18.04
C ARG A 463 -27.19 -2.59 -18.85
N ILE A 464 -25.86 -2.63 -18.76
CA ILE A 464 -24.93 -1.71 -19.41
C ILE A 464 -23.92 -2.57 -20.19
N PRO A 465 -24.22 -2.90 -21.47
CA PRO A 465 -23.33 -3.72 -22.29
C PRO A 465 -21.95 -3.07 -22.48
N GLU A 466 -21.93 -1.79 -22.82
CA GLU A 466 -20.72 -0.97 -22.91
C GLU A 466 -21.06 0.51 -22.64
N MET A 467 -20.26 1.20 -21.84
CA MET A 467 -20.36 2.64 -21.63
C MET A 467 -19.05 3.25 -21.16
N PRO A 468 -18.57 4.39 -21.72
CA PRO A 468 -17.41 5.10 -21.18
C PRO A 468 -17.64 5.47 -19.72
N VAL A 469 -16.63 5.31 -18.87
CA VAL A 469 -16.75 5.63 -17.43
C VAL A 469 -17.16 7.08 -17.23
N ALA A 470 -16.61 8.00 -18.03
CA ALA A 470 -17.00 9.42 -18.05
C ALA A 470 -18.50 9.62 -18.30
N HIS A 471 -19.12 8.82 -19.17
CA HIS A 471 -20.55 8.93 -19.46
C HIS A 471 -21.39 8.40 -18.28
N ALA A 472 -21.00 7.26 -17.72
CA ALA A 472 -21.67 6.70 -16.53
C ALA A 472 -21.59 7.65 -15.33
N LYS A 473 -20.45 8.34 -15.13
CA LYS A 473 -20.27 9.40 -14.13
C LYS A 473 -21.27 10.55 -14.28
N GLN A 474 -21.51 10.99 -15.52
CA GLN A 474 -22.47 12.07 -15.82
C GLN A 474 -23.94 11.64 -15.66
N LEU A 475 -24.25 10.36 -15.88
CA LEU A 475 -25.61 9.82 -15.77
C LEU A 475 -25.93 9.29 -14.36
N TRP A 476 -24.95 9.23 -13.45
CA TRP A 476 -25.15 8.79 -12.06
C TRP A 476 -25.99 9.81 -11.27
N PRO A 477 -27.19 9.43 -10.77
CA PRO A 477 -28.05 10.29 -9.95
C PRO A 477 -27.33 10.91 -8.74
N ILE A 478 -27.63 12.18 -8.43
CA ILE A 478 -26.89 12.97 -7.43
C ILE A 478 -27.16 12.55 -5.97
N ASP A 479 -28.26 11.85 -5.72
CA ASP A 479 -28.74 11.37 -4.42
C ASP A 479 -28.34 9.92 -4.12
N VAL A 480 -27.96 9.15 -5.14
CA VAL A 480 -27.62 7.72 -5.00
C VAL A 480 -26.14 7.56 -4.62
N ALA A 481 -25.89 7.03 -3.42
CA ALA A 481 -24.55 6.71 -2.90
C ALA A 481 -23.56 7.89 -3.03
N ASP A 482 -24.04 9.10 -2.71
CA ASP A 482 -23.37 10.39 -2.90
C ASP A 482 -21.87 10.41 -2.50
N GLY A 483 -21.50 9.78 -1.37
CA GLY A 483 -20.10 9.74 -0.92
C GLY A 483 -19.20 8.93 -1.86
N ALA A 484 -19.68 7.79 -2.34
CA ALA A 484 -18.97 6.98 -3.33
C ALA A 484 -18.94 7.69 -4.69
N ARG A 485 -20.07 8.30 -5.09
CA ARG A 485 -20.18 9.11 -6.31
C ARG A 485 -19.14 10.23 -6.33
N LEU A 486 -19.06 11.04 -5.27
CA LEU A 486 -18.08 12.14 -5.18
C LEU A 486 -16.64 11.65 -5.25
N TRP A 487 -16.33 10.52 -4.62
CA TRP A 487 -14.99 9.93 -4.71
C TRP A 487 -14.67 9.47 -6.13
N VAL A 488 -15.59 8.76 -6.81
CA VAL A 488 -15.42 8.31 -8.20
C VAL A 488 -15.28 9.50 -9.15
N LEU A 489 -16.07 10.55 -8.96
CA LEU A 489 -15.97 11.79 -9.75
C LEU A 489 -14.57 12.39 -9.71
N ALA A 490 -14.00 12.48 -8.51
CA ALA A 490 -12.70 13.11 -8.28
C ALA A 490 -11.49 12.20 -8.52
N ASN A 491 -11.65 10.88 -8.53
CA ASN A 491 -10.51 9.96 -8.51
C ASN A 491 -10.48 8.93 -9.65
N LEU A 492 -11.56 8.75 -10.43
CA LEU A 492 -11.61 7.78 -11.52
C LEU A 492 -11.68 8.48 -12.88
N TYR A 493 -10.81 8.09 -13.82
CA TYR A 493 -10.60 8.79 -15.10
C TYR A 493 -10.45 7.82 -16.26
N GLY A 494 -11.08 8.15 -17.39
CA GLY A 494 -11.00 7.34 -18.60
C GLY A 494 -11.56 5.92 -18.42
N GLY A 495 -11.34 5.06 -19.42
CA GLY A 495 -11.79 3.67 -19.40
C GLY A 495 -13.26 3.47 -19.76
N LYS A 496 -13.67 2.20 -19.73
CA LYS A 496 -15.00 1.75 -20.15
C LYS A 496 -15.60 0.76 -19.15
N LEU A 497 -16.90 0.88 -18.95
CA LEU A 497 -17.75 -0.16 -18.37
C LEU A 497 -18.11 -1.17 -19.46
N THR A 498 -18.08 -2.45 -19.12
CA THR A 498 -18.50 -3.55 -20.00
C THR A 498 -19.36 -4.54 -19.22
N ASN A 499 -20.33 -5.19 -19.88
CA ASN A 499 -21.17 -6.26 -19.33
C ASN A 499 -21.67 -6.00 -17.88
N SER A 500 -22.02 -4.75 -17.57
CA SER A 500 -22.32 -4.30 -16.22
C SER A 500 -23.84 -4.35 -15.96
N GLN A 501 -24.25 -4.50 -14.71
CA GLN A 501 -25.65 -4.66 -14.33
C GLN A 501 -25.98 -4.04 -12.98
N ILE A 502 -27.23 -3.61 -12.82
CA ILE A 502 -27.78 -3.06 -11.57
C ILE A 502 -29.18 -3.65 -11.38
N ASP A 503 -29.37 -4.40 -10.31
CA ASP A 503 -30.65 -4.93 -9.86
C ASP A 503 -31.01 -4.29 -8.51
N ILE A 504 -32.20 -3.70 -8.45
CA ILE A 504 -32.75 -3.04 -7.26
C ILE A 504 -34.09 -3.70 -6.95
N ALA A 505 -34.31 -4.06 -5.69
CA ALA A 505 -35.58 -4.63 -5.21
C ALA A 505 -35.87 -4.12 -3.79
N PHE A 506 -36.50 -2.94 -3.70
CA PHE A 506 -36.94 -2.38 -2.43
C PHE A 506 -38.41 -2.71 -2.16
N PRO A 507 -38.74 -3.27 -0.99
CA PRO A 507 -40.13 -3.43 -0.59
C PRO A 507 -40.79 -2.07 -0.31
N GLY A 508 -42.12 -2.00 -0.44
CA GLY A 508 -42.88 -0.81 -0.06
C GLY A 508 -42.64 -0.42 1.41
N GLY A 509 -42.50 0.88 1.66
CA GLY A 509 -42.26 1.43 3.00
C GLY A 509 -40.86 1.18 3.60
N ARG A 510 -39.89 0.76 2.78
CA ARG A 510 -38.51 0.44 3.19
C ARG A 510 -37.79 1.55 3.97
N PHE A 511 -38.12 2.81 3.70
CA PHE A 511 -37.49 3.99 4.34
C PHE A 511 -38.42 4.71 5.34
N ASN A 512 -39.57 4.12 5.70
CA ASN A 512 -40.54 4.73 6.61
C ASN A 512 -40.10 4.64 8.08
N GLY A 513 -40.36 5.67 8.89
CA GLY A 513 -40.23 5.67 10.36
C GLY A 513 -38.86 6.11 10.91
N PRO A 514 -38.77 6.38 12.23
CA PRO A 514 -37.54 6.85 12.87
C PRO A 514 -36.47 5.75 12.91
N GLY A 515 -35.22 6.09 12.57
CA GLY A 515 -34.08 5.14 12.61
C GLY A 515 -34.04 4.10 11.48
N ARG A 516 -34.88 4.21 10.45
CA ARG A 516 -34.81 3.45 9.19
C ARG A 516 -34.16 4.30 8.10
N PRO A 517 -33.43 3.77 7.11
CA PRO A 517 -33.42 2.38 6.66
C PRO A 517 -32.52 1.46 7.51
N PRO A 518 -32.92 0.20 7.80
CA PRO A 518 -31.95 -0.82 8.18
C PRO A 518 -30.85 -0.97 7.11
N PRO A 519 -29.68 -1.54 7.46
CA PRO A 519 -28.62 -1.82 6.49
C PRO A 519 -29.17 -2.60 5.30
N LEU A 520 -28.71 -2.25 4.10
CA LEU A 520 -29.16 -2.88 2.86
C LEU A 520 -28.84 -4.38 2.88
N THR A 521 -29.83 -5.21 2.55
CA THR A 521 -29.65 -6.65 2.43
C THR A 521 -29.12 -7.01 1.05
N GLN A 522 -28.52 -8.21 0.90
CA GLN A 522 -27.92 -8.64 -0.36
C GLN A 522 -28.94 -8.81 -1.50
N ASP A 523 -30.23 -8.99 -1.18
CA ASP A 523 -31.30 -9.13 -2.16
C ASP A 523 -31.91 -7.79 -2.59
N GLU A 524 -31.67 -6.71 -1.85
CA GLU A 524 -32.20 -5.38 -2.16
C GLU A 524 -31.40 -4.65 -3.23
N ILE A 525 -30.08 -4.82 -3.25
CA ILE A 525 -29.19 -4.21 -4.25
C ILE A 525 -28.13 -5.21 -4.68
N LYS A 526 -28.07 -5.48 -5.99
CA LYS A 526 -27.00 -6.22 -6.65
C LYS A 526 -26.49 -5.39 -7.81
N ALA A 527 -25.25 -4.93 -7.75
CA ALA A 527 -24.64 -4.23 -8.88
C ALA A 527 -23.28 -4.85 -9.21
N ASP A 528 -22.99 -5.03 -10.49
CA ASP A 528 -21.71 -5.50 -10.98
C ASP A 528 -21.24 -4.54 -12.08
N PHE A 529 -20.07 -3.95 -11.90
CA PHE A 529 -19.44 -3.05 -12.86
C PHE A 529 -18.08 -3.60 -13.26
N PHE A 530 -17.89 -3.96 -14.53
CA PHE A 530 -16.59 -4.39 -15.05
C PHE A 530 -15.94 -3.22 -15.78
N ILE A 531 -14.75 -2.82 -15.32
CA ILE A 531 -14.06 -1.61 -15.77
C ILE A 531 -12.75 -2.00 -16.44
N THR A 532 -12.48 -1.45 -17.62
CA THR A 532 -11.22 -1.63 -18.36
C THR A 532 -10.57 -0.29 -18.69
N GLU A 533 -9.24 -0.30 -18.84
CA GLU A 533 -8.43 0.84 -19.30
C GLU A 533 -8.65 2.15 -18.51
N THR A 534 -8.96 2.03 -17.21
CA THR A 534 -9.18 3.19 -16.35
C THR A 534 -7.89 3.64 -15.67
N ARG A 535 -7.83 4.92 -15.32
CA ARG A 535 -6.88 5.47 -14.36
C ARG A 535 -7.61 5.79 -13.06
N PHE A 536 -6.98 5.53 -11.91
CA PHE A 536 -7.45 6.09 -10.65
C PHE A 536 -6.33 6.71 -9.82
N ASP A 537 -6.68 7.78 -9.10
CA ASP A 537 -5.83 8.39 -8.09
C ASP A 537 -5.91 7.63 -6.77
N VAL A 538 -4.76 7.48 -6.13
CA VAL A 538 -4.61 6.81 -4.83
C VAL A 538 -4.55 7.89 -3.74
N VAL A 539 -4.62 7.50 -2.47
CA VAL A 539 -4.56 8.44 -1.34
C VAL A 539 -3.20 9.15 -1.24
N GLY A 540 -3.23 10.45 -0.94
CA GLY A 540 -2.03 11.24 -0.65
C GLY A 540 -1.19 11.53 -1.89
N ASP A 541 0.12 11.39 -1.76
CA ASP A 541 1.09 11.69 -2.82
C ASP A 541 1.46 10.43 -3.64
N LEU A 542 0.76 9.31 -3.41
CA LEU A 542 1.02 8.04 -4.10
C LEU A 542 0.75 8.17 -5.62
N PRO A 543 1.58 7.53 -6.47
CA PRO A 543 1.39 7.63 -7.91
C PRO A 543 0.05 7.01 -8.35
N PRO A 544 -0.62 7.60 -9.34
CA PRO A 544 -1.85 7.05 -9.89
C PRO A 544 -1.63 5.70 -10.55
N VAL A 545 -2.62 4.83 -10.44
CA VAL A 545 -2.66 3.56 -11.18
C VAL A 545 -3.36 3.80 -12.51
N ARG A 546 -2.72 3.39 -13.61
CA ARG A 546 -3.19 3.53 -14.99
C ARG A 546 -3.44 2.15 -15.61
N ASP A 547 -4.09 2.15 -16.77
CA ASP A 547 -4.39 0.95 -17.56
C ASP A 547 -5.06 -0.15 -16.72
N ALA A 548 -5.84 0.28 -15.73
CA ALA A 548 -6.39 -0.58 -14.70
C ALA A 548 -7.59 -1.36 -15.25
N THR A 549 -7.64 -2.65 -14.92
CA THR A 549 -8.76 -3.54 -15.21
C THR A 549 -9.22 -4.20 -13.93
N GLY A 550 -10.53 -4.21 -13.69
CA GLY A 550 -11.10 -4.68 -12.45
C GLY A 550 -12.62 -4.70 -12.45
N ALA A 551 -13.19 -5.02 -11.30
CA ALA A 551 -14.63 -5.05 -11.12
C ALA A 551 -15.06 -4.40 -9.79
N VAL A 552 -16.26 -3.85 -9.77
CA VAL A 552 -16.95 -3.37 -8.56
C VAL A 552 -18.24 -4.16 -8.40
N THR A 553 -18.33 -4.92 -7.33
CA THR A 553 -19.49 -5.73 -6.97
C THR A 553 -20.12 -5.17 -5.71
N VAL A 554 -21.41 -4.84 -5.77
CA VAL A 554 -22.22 -4.39 -4.63
C VAL A 554 -23.25 -5.47 -4.33
N ARG A 555 -23.34 -5.88 -3.06
CA ARG A 555 -24.36 -6.81 -2.53
C ARG A 555 -24.87 -6.24 -1.22
N GLY A 556 -26.01 -5.55 -1.27
CA GLY A 556 -26.55 -4.84 -0.11
C GLY A 556 -25.56 -3.83 0.47
N ALA A 557 -25.29 -3.93 1.77
CA ALA A 557 -24.33 -3.08 2.48
C ALA A 557 -22.86 -3.52 2.32
N HIS A 558 -22.50 -4.33 1.32
CA HIS A 558 -21.12 -4.74 1.05
C HIS A 558 -20.71 -4.36 -0.36
N THR A 559 -19.54 -3.71 -0.48
CA THR A 559 -18.89 -3.44 -1.76
C THR A 559 -17.55 -4.15 -1.81
N THR A 560 -17.31 -4.89 -2.88
CA THR A 560 -16.02 -5.50 -3.19
C THR A 560 -15.49 -4.88 -4.47
N VAL A 561 -14.28 -4.34 -4.43
CA VAL A 561 -13.56 -3.85 -5.61
C VAL A 561 -12.38 -4.76 -5.86
N THR A 562 -12.26 -5.31 -7.06
CA THR A 562 -11.12 -6.12 -7.48
C THR A 562 -10.30 -5.38 -8.53
N LEU A 563 -8.99 -5.52 -8.46
CA LEU A 563 -8.03 -5.02 -9.44
C LEU A 563 -7.23 -6.22 -9.97
N GLU A 564 -7.46 -6.57 -11.23
CA GLU A 564 -6.75 -7.66 -11.89
C GLU A 564 -5.33 -7.23 -12.28
N LYS A 565 -5.24 -6.08 -12.94
CA LYS A 565 -3.99 -5.46 -13.39
C LYS A 565 -4.10 -3.94 -13.40
N GLY A 566 -2.97 -3.28 -13.27
CA GLY A 566 -2.77 -1.85 -13.46
C GLY A 566 -1.28 -1.52 -13.33
N THR A 567 -0.91 -0.30 -13.68
CA THR A 567 0.49 0.14 -13.62
C THR A 567 0.59 1.52 -13.01
N ALA A 568 1.46 1.68 -12.01
CA ALA A 568 1.82 2.96 -11.42
C ALA A 568 3.14 3.46 -12.01
N TYR A 569 3.19 4.75 -12.33
CA TYR A 569 4.41 5.44 -12.75
C TYR A 569 4.77 6.51 -11.76
N THR A 570 5.99 6.47 -11.24
CA THR A 570 6.50 7.53 -10.37
C THR A 570 6.81 8.81 -11.19
N PRO A 571 6.93 9.99 -10.55
CA PRO A 571 7.41 11.22 -11.19
C PRO A 571 8.77 11.07 -11.85
N SER A 572 9.63 10.17 -11.34
CA SER A 572 10.91 9.80 -11.96
C SER A 572 10.77 8.81 -13.12
N ASN A 573 9.53 8.59 -13.61
CA ASN A 573 9.18 7.67 -14.69
C ASN A 573 9.56 6.20 -14.41
N ARG A 574 9.60 5.80 -13.13
CA ARG A 574 9.81 4.40 -12.73
C ARG A 574 8.47 3.66 -12.75
N ARG A 575 8.46 2.41 -13.21
CA ARG A 575 7.26 1.60 -13.37
C ARG A 575 7.10 0.61 -12.21
N ALA A 576 5.88 0.49 -11.69
CA ALA A 576 5.47 -0.61 -10.82
C ALA A 576 4.13 -1.19 -11.29
N ASP A 577 4.05 -2.50 -11.43
CA ASP A 577 2.82 -3.21 -11.75
C ASP A 577 2.03 -3.48 -10.47
N VAL A 578 0.72 -3.21 -10.52
CA VAL A 578 -0.22 -3.36 -9.42
C VAL A 578 -1.25 -4.41 -9.83
N SER A 579 -1.41 -5.47 -9.04
CA SER A 579 -2.23 -6.63 -9.39
C SER A 579 -2.82 -7.32 -8.17
N ASN A 580 -3.76 -8.24 -8.40
CA ASN A 580 -4.41 -9.04 -7.36
C ASN A 580 -4.97 -8.18 -6.21
N GLY A 581 -5.50 -7.00 -6.53
CA GLY A 581 -6.09 -6.09 -5.56
C GLY A 581 -7.50 -6.53 -5.18
N THR A 582 -7.82 -6.55 -3.90
CA THR A 582 -9.17 -6.74 -3.37
C THR A 582 -9.41 -5.75 -2.25
N LEU A 583 -10.40 -4.87 -2.42
CA LEU A 583 -10.88 -3.93 -1.41
C LEU A 583 -12.30 -4.29 -1.00
N ILE A 584 -12.52 -4.52 0.28
CA ILE A 584 -13.83 -4.85 0.86
C ILE A 584 -14.28 -3.70 1.75
N ILE A 585 -15.47 -3.15 1.46
CA ILE A 585 -16.08 -2.05 2.22
C ILE A 585 -17.44 -2.51 2.78
N PRO A 586 -17.55 -2.75 4.10
CA PRO A 586 -18.81 -3.09 4.76
C PRO A 586 -19.54 -1.82 5.21
N TRP A 587 -20.45 -1.27 4.40
CA TRP A 587 -21.26 -0.05 4.61
C TRP A 587 -22.29 -0.14 5.76
N GLY A 588 -22.02 -0.92 6.80
CA GLY A 588 -22.88 -1.10 7.96
C GLY A 588 -23.02 0.14 8.85
N PRO A 589 -23.81 0.05 9.92
CA PRO A 589 -24.06 1.16 10.83
C PRO A 589 -22.84 1.52 11.71
N GLN A 590 -21.85 0.62 11.83
CA GLN A 590 -20.64 0.85 12.62
C GLN A 590 -19.85 2.07 12.14
N ARG A 591 -19.28 2.82 13.08
CA ARG A 591 -18.40 3.96 12.80
C ARG A 591 -17.12 3.84 13.64
N PRO A 592 -15.93 4.02 13.06
CA PRO A 592 -15.68 4.24 11.63
C PRO A 592 -16.00 2.98 10.79
N VAL A 593 -16.38 3.18 9.53
CA VAL A 593 -16.43 2.07 8.56
C VAL A 593 -14.98 1.75 8.20
N LEU A 594 -14.54 0.54 8.51
CA LEU A 594 -13.20 0.05 8.17
C LEU A 594 -13.28 -0.77 6.87
N ALA A 595 -12.41 -0.46 5.92
CA ALA A 595 -12.23 -1.21 4.70
C ALA A 595 -10.92 -1.99 4.74
N ASP A 596 -10.94 -3.19 4.18
CA ASP A 596 -9.78 -4.08 4.08
C ASP A 596 -9.29 -4.12 2.64
N LEU A 597 -8.00 -3.83 2.43
CA LEU A 597 -7.31 -3.88 1.15
C LEU A 597 -6.20 -4.93 1.21
N ASP A 598 -6.19 -5.86 0.26
CA ASP A 598 -5.10 -6.78 -0.05
C ASP A 598 -4.65 -6.50 -1.48
N ILE A 599 -3.37 -6.20 -1.71
CA ILE A 599 -2.87 -5.81 -3.03
C ILE A 599 -1.42 -6.23 -3.25
N THR A 600 -1.09 -6.62 -4.47
CA THR A 600 0.29 -6.95 -4.87
C THR A 600 0.88 -5.85 -5.75
N VAL A 601 2.09 -5.40 -5.41
CA VAL A 601 2.87 -4.41 -6.17
C VAL A 601 4.21 -5.02 -6.54
N LYS A 602 4.58 -4.99 -7.82
CA LYS A 602 5.83 -5.54 -8.35
C LYS A 602 6.58 -4.50 -9.19
N GLY A 603 7.89 -4.46 -9.09
CA GLY A 603 8.71 -3.59 -9.94
C GLY A 603 10.15 -3.57 -9.48
N ASP A 604 10.95 -2.75 -10.16
CA ASP A 604 12.34 -2.53 -9.81
C ASP A 604 12.44 -1.98 -8.37
N ALA A 605 13.46 -2.39 -7.63
CA ALA A 605 13.68 -1.98 -6.24
C ALA A 605 13.71 -0.45 -6.09
N ALA A 606 14.28 0.27 -7.07
CA ALA A 606 14.27 1.72 -7.13
C ALA A 606 12.84 2.30 -7.24
N ALA A 607 11.96 1.68 -8.03
CA ALA A 607 10.57 2.10 -8.17
C ALA A 607 9.81 1.93 -6.86
N ILE A 608 9.95 0.76 -6.22
CA ILE A 608 9.30 0.48 -4.93
C ILE A 608 9.85 1.39 -3.83
N ALA A 609 11.17 1.62 -3.77
CA ALA A 609 11.81 2.53 -2.83
C ALA A 609 11.30 3.98 -2.96
N GLU A 610 11.07 4.44 -4.20
CA GLU A 610 10.47 5.76 -4.44
C GLU A 610 9.00 5.80 -3.98
N ILE A 611 8.21 4.75 -4.26
CA ILE A 611 6.79 4.70 -3.87
C ILE A 611 6.62 4.76 -2.35
N ILE A 612 7.43 4.03 -1.58
CA ILE A 612 7.33 4.03 -0.11
C ILE A 612 7.78 5.34 0.55
N ASN A 613 8.37 6.25 -0.22
CA ASN A 613 8.77 7.59 0.22
C ASN A 613 7.60 8.60 0.14
N TYR A 614 6.49 8.27 -0.53
CA TYR A 614 5.32 9.15 -0.59
C TYR A 614 4.47 9.09 0.66
N LYS A 615 3.82 10.21 0.99
CA LYS A 615 2.80 10.25 2.03
C LYS A 615 1.53 9.53 1.55
N PRO A 616 0.84 8.77 2.41
CA PRO A 616 1.01 8.69 3.87
C PRO A 616 2.01 7.64 4.37
N ILE A 617 2.72 6.92 3.48
CA ILE A 617 3.62 5.82 3.88
C ILE A 617 4.89 6.37 4.54
N ASP A 618 5.65 7.23 3.84
CA ASP A 618 6.85 7.93 4.34
C ASP A 618 7.82 7.04 5.15
N ALA A 619 8.10 5.83 4.63
CA ALA A 619 8.87 4.80 5.35
C ALA A 619 10.37 4.83 5.03
N LEU A 620 10.77 5.38 3.88
CA LEU A 620 12.17 5.38 3.44
C LEU A 620 13.08 6.23 4.35
N LYS A 621 12.55 7.16 5.14
CA LYS A 621 13.31 7.93 6.15
C LYS A 621 14.04 7.06 7.19
N HIS A 622 13.64 5.79 7.34
CA HIS A 622 14.28 4.82 8.22
C HIS A 622 15.24 3.87 7.50
N ALA A 623 15.30 3.92 6.16
CA ALA A 623 16.21 3.12 5.36
C ALA A 623 17.58 3.79 5.25
N PRO A 624 18.68 3.01 5.18
CA PRO A 624 20.03 3.54 5.08
C PRO A 624 20.46 3.93 3.65
N PHE A 625 19.53 3.97 2.68
CA PHE A 625 19.78 4.21 1.25
C PHE A 625 18.67 5.05 0.60
N THR A 626 18.95 5.65 -0.56
CA THR A 626 17.95 6.32 -1.43
C THR A 626 17.48 5.41 -2.57
N PRO A 627 16.40 5.76 -3.30
CA PRO A 627 15.91 4.92 -4.41
C PRO A 627 16.92 4.73 -5.55
N GLU A 628 17.84 5.67 -5.75
CA GLU A 628 18.89 5.60 -6.77
C GLU A 628 20.04 4.66 -6.37
N GLU A 629 20.15 4.35 -5.09
CA GLU A 629 21.23 3.55 -4.52
C GLU A 629 20.91 2.05 -4.49
N VAL A 630 19.70 1.66 -4.90
CA VAL A 630 19.19 0.28 -4.87
C VAL A 630 18.73 -0.21 -6.25
N ALA A 631 19.12 -1.41 -6.62
CA ALA A 631 18.72 -2.10 -7.85
C ALA A 631 18.27 -3.53 -7.53
N GLY A 632 17.55 -4.17 -8.45
CA GLY A 632 17.01 -5.53 -8.30
C GLY A 632 15.48 -5.58 -8.46
N ASP A 633 14.89 -6.75 -8.26
CA ASP A 633 13.45 -6.98 -8.39
C ASP A 633 12.79 -7.06 -7.02
N VAL A 634 11.61 -6.44 -6.89
CA VAL A 634 10.81 -6.46 -5.67
C VAL A 634 9.36 -6.82 -5.96
N SER A 635 8.80 -7.71 -5.15
CA SER A 635 7.38 -8.08 -5.13
C SER A 635 6.84 -7.93 -3.72
N SER A 636 5.87 -7.04 -3.54
CA SER A 636 5.28 -6.73 -2.24
C SER A 636 3.79 -7.09 -2.22
N ARG A 637 3.36 -7.88 -1.24
CA ARG A 637 1.93 -8.04 -0.90
C ARG A 637 1.63 -7.18 0.32
N ILE A 638 0.62 -6.32 0.20
CA ILE A 638 0.32 -5.29 1.19
C ILE A 638 -1.11 -5.53 1.68
N PHE A 639 -1.26 -5.60 3.00
CA PHE A 639 -2.55 -5.66 3.65
C PHE A 639 -2.77 -4.38 4.45
N VAL A 640 -3.90 -3.71 4.22
CA VAL A 640 -4.26 -2.46 4.90
C VAL A 640 -5.71 -2.52 5.36
N THR A 641 -5.95 -2.29 6.65
CA THR A 641 -7.28 -1.98 7.18
C THR A 641 -7.31 -0.48 7.49
N PHE A 642 -8.20 0.27 6.85
CA PHE A 642 -8.27 1.72 7.00
C PHE A 642 -9.71 2.24 7.09
N PRO A 643 -9.96 3.34 7.81
CA PRO A 643 -11.28 3.94 7.88
C PRO A 643 -11.62 4.69 6.58
N VAL A 644 -12.78 4.41 5.99
CA VAL A 644 -13.33 5.19 4.85
C VAL A 644 -14.18 6.38 5.30
N THR A 645 -14.31 6.58 6.62
CA THR A 645 -15.10 7.66 7.22
C THR A 645 -14.21 8.81 7.66
N LYS A 646 -14.67 10.05 7.48
CA LYS A 646 -13.96 11.25 7.91
C LYS A 646 -13.77 11.24 9.45
N ASN A 647 -12.68 11.84 9.92
CA ASN A 647 -12.36 12.02 11.36
C ASN A 647 -12.28 10.71 12.16
N ALA A 648 -11.66 9.68 11.59
CA ALA A 648 -11.48 8.42 12.29
C ALA A 648 -10.53 8.54 13.50
N PRO A 649 -10.75 7.76 14.59
CA PRO A 649 -9.86 7.76 15.75
C PRO A 649 -8.42 7.39 15.39
N ALA A 650 -7.45 7.96 16.10
CA ALA A 650 -6.05 7.57 15.98
C ALA A 650 -5.88 6.05 16.23
N GLY A 651 -5.04 5.39 15.42
CA GLY A 651 -4.80 3.95 15.52
C GLY A 651 -5.80 3.05 14.77
N SER A 652 -6.76 3.62 14.04
CA SER A 652 -7.68 2.85 13.19
C SER A 652 -7.01 2.24 11.94
N LEU A 653 -5.85 2.75 11.55
CA LEU A 653 -5.05 2.23 10.44
C LEU A 653 -4.20 1.05 10.92
N LYS A 654 -4.41 -0.13 10.32
CA LYS A 654 -3.55 -1.29 10.51
C LYS A 654 -2.97 -1.68 9.16
N TRP A 655 -1.70 -2.06 9.15
CA TRP A 655 -1.07 -2.53 7.92
C TRP A 655 0.03 -3.54 8.21
N ASN A 656 0.31 -4.37 7.22
CA ASN A 656 1.54 -5.14 7.13
C ASN A 656 1.91 -5.29 5.65
N ALA A 657 3.18 -5.59 5.38
CA ALA A 657 3.61 -5.95 4.04
C ALA A 657 4.60 -7.12 4.08
N ASP A 658 4.40 -8.05 3.16
CA ASP A 658 5.32 -9.14 2.86
C ASP A 658 6.04 -8.81 1.55
N ILE A 659 7.36 -8.63 1.63
CA ILE A 659 8.19 -8.16 0.52
C ILE A 659 9.19 -9.26 0.19
N ASP A 660 9.12 -9.77 -1.04
CA ASP A 660 10.13 -10.63 -1.63
C ASP A 660 11.05 -9.79 -2.52
N PHE A 661 12.36 -10.04 -2.44
CA PHE A 661 13.34 -9.38 -3.30
C PHE A 661 14.36 -10.39 -3.85
N SER A 662 14.84 -10.11 -5.06
CA SER A 662 15.89 -10.88 -5.74
C SER A 662 16.82 -9.97 -6.51
N ASP A 663 18.06 -10.44 -6.70
CA ASP A 663 19.12 -9.72 -7.41
C ASP A 663 19.29 -8.28 -6.88
N LEU A 664 19.09 -8.14 -5.56
CA LEU A 664 19.09 -6.84 -4.88
C LEU A 664 20.52 -6.40 -4.59
N ASP A 665 20.88 -5.24 -5.15
CA ASP A 665 22.17 -4.59 -4.95
C ASP A 665 21.96 -3.23 -4.25
N ILE A 666 22.75 -2.98 -3.21
CA ILE A 666 22.77 -1.68 -2.51
C ILE A 666 24.16 -1.09 -2.66
N SER A 667 24.26 -0.05 -3.49
CA SER A 667 25.53 0.61 -3.81
C SER A 667 26.13 1.37 -2.62
N ARG A 668 25.29 1.90 -1.74
CA ARG A 668 25.71 2.53 -0.48
C ARG A 668 26.08 1.46 0.56
N PRO A 669 27.29 1.49 1.14
CA PRO A 669 27.67 0.52 2.16
C PRO A 669 26.77 0.59 3.41
N ILE A 670 26.24 -0.56 3.82
CA ILE A 670 25.39 -0.71 5.01
C ILE A 670 26.25 -1.22 6.16
N ASP A 671 26.36 -0.46 7.25
CA ASP A 671 27.30 -0.73 8.35
C ASP A 671 28.75 -0.99 7.86
N GLY A 672 29.16 -0.25 6.81
CA GLY A 672 30.47 -0.36 6.18
C GLY A 672 30.67 -1.60 5.29
N GLN A 673 29.61 -2.38 5.03
CA GLN A 673 29.65 -3.56 4.17
C GLN A 673 28.97 -3.29 2.83
N THR A 674 29.54 -3.77 1.72
CA THR A 674 28.82 -3.80 0.44
C THR A 674 27.84 -4.97 0.43
N VAL A 675 26.64 -4.76 -0.11
CA VAL A 675 25.59 -5.77 -0.22
C VAL A 675 25.23 -5.96 -1.68
N THR A 676 25.47 -7.15 -2.22
CA THR A 676 25.14 -7.50 -3.61
C THR A 676 24.49 -8.88 -3.70
N ASP A 677 23.85 -9.17 -4.82
CA ASP A 677 23.15 -10.43 -5.12
C ASP A 677 22.21 -10.86 -3.99
N ALA A 678 21.53 -9.90 -3.34
CA ALA A 678 20.69 -10.20 -2.20
C ALA A 678 19.33 -10.76 -2.66
N LYS A 679 18.96 -11.90 -2.08
CA LYS A 679 17.68 -12.58 -2.30
C LYS A 679 17.08 -13.00 -0.97
N GLY A 680 15.85 -12.60 -0.72
CA GLY A 680 15.24 -12.82 0.58
C GLY A 680 13.84 -12.28 0.72
N THR A 681 13.39 -12.25 1.97
CA THR A 681 12.10 -11.72 2.37
C THR A 681 12.23 -10.67 3.46
N LEU A 682 11.32 -9.72 3.45
CA LEU A 682 11.12 -8.68 4.46
C LEU A 682 9.64 -8.68 4.85
N HIS A 683 9.35 -9.06 6.09
CA HIS A 683 8.03 -8.87 6.68
C HIS A 683 8.04 -7.61 7.54
N ILE A 684 7.15 -6.66 7.26
CA ILE A 684 7.11 -5.37 7.93
C ILE A 684 5.72 -5.08 8.50
N THR A 685 5.71 -4.58 9.74
CA THR A 685 4.52 -4.12 10.47
C THR A 685 4.84 -2.78 11.15
N PRO A 686 3.85 -2.06 11.68
CA PRO A 686 4.11 -0.86 12.49
C PRO A 686 5.06 -1.04 13.68
N ALA A 687 5.30 -2.29 14.14
CA ALA A 687 6.12 -2.58 15.32
C ALA A 687 7.50 -3.18 15.00
N VAL A 688 7.63 -3.93 13.89
CA VAL A 688 8.85 -4.69 13.58
C VAL A 688 9.05 -4.92 12.08
N ALA A 689 10.30 -4.89 11.65
CA ALA A 689 10.78 -5.42 10.38
C ALA A 689 11.62 -6.68 10.62
N LEU A 690 11.28 -7.75 9.89
CA LEU A 690 11.97 -9.05 9.93
C LEU A 690 12.55 -9.33 8.55
N ILE A 691 13.88 -9.36 8.45
CA ILE A 691 14.61 -9.60 7.20
C ILE A 691 15.26 -10.97 7.28
N LYS A 692 15.08 -11.78 6.23
CA LYS A 692 15.80 -13.04 6.01
C LYS A 692 16.31 -13.07 4.58
N ALA A 693 17.62 -13.08 4.39
CA ALA A 693 18.21 -13.00 3.06
C ALA A 693 19.47 -13.83 2.94
N ASN A 694 19.73 -14.32 1.72
CA ASN A 694 21.06 -14.69 1.29
C ASN A 694 21.60 -13.56 0.43
N ALA A 695 22.86 -13.17 0.62
CA ALA A 695 23.50 -12.09 -0.11
C ALA A 695 25.01 -12.34 -0.20
N ARG A 696 25.72 -11.45 -0.88
CA ARG A 696 27.17 -11.33 -0.77
C ARG A 696 27.51 -10.08 0.04
N LEU A 697 28.25 -10.26 1.13
CA LEU A 697 28.79 -9.17 1.95
C LEU A 697 30.28 -8.99 1.64
N ASN A 698 30.67 -7.87 1.05
CA ASN A 698 32.04 -7.66 0.54
C ASN A 698 32.51 -8.80 -0.38
N GLY A 699 31.60 -9.35 -1.18
CA GLY A 699 31.88 -10.49 -2.05
C GLY A 699 31.92 -11.86 -1.35
N ILE A 700 31.62 -11.95 -0.05
CA ILE A 700 31.55 -13.21 0.72
C ILE A 700 30.09 -13.69 0.78
N PRO A 701 29.76 -14.93 0.37
CA PRO A 701 28.42 -15.48 0.55
C PRO A 701 27.98 -15.44 2.02
N ALA A 702 26.80 -14.89 2.27
CA ALA A 702 26.28 -14.64 3.60
C ALA A 702 24.79 -14.96 3.70
N THR A 703 24.38 -15.56 4.82
CA THR A 703 22.98 -15.63 5.24
C THR A 703 22.75 -14.62 6.36
N ILE A 704 21.75 -13.76 6.19
CA ILE A 704 21.46 -12.60 7.03
C ILE A 704 20.06 -12.76 7.64
N GLY A 705 19.98 -12.60 8.95
CA GLY A 705 18.73 -12.48 9.70
C GLY A 705 18.75 -11.20 10.52
N ILE A 706 17.78 -10.30 10.33
CA ILE A 706 17.67 -9.04 11.08
C ILE A 706 16.26 -8.91 11.62
N THR A 707 16.16 -8.58 12.90
CA THR A 707 14.94 -8.11 13.55
C THR A 707 15.17 -6.66 13.96
N ALA A 708 14.45 -5.73 13.35
CA ALA A 708 14.56 -4.31 13.62
C ALA A 708 13.22 -3.76 14.16
N PRO A 709 13.19 -3.11 15.34
CA PRO A 709 11.98 -2.44 15.81
C PRO A 709 11.61 -1.26 14.90
N ILE A 710 10.31 -1.06 14.70
CA ILE A 710 9.74 0.11 14.04
C ILE A 710 8.90 0.84 15.08
N GLY A 711 9.17 2.12 15.29
CA GLY A 711 8.48 2.91 16.32
C GLY A 711 8.87 2.51 17.75
N ASP A 712 7.89 1.97 18.50
CA ASP A 712 7.99 1.79 19.95
C ASP A 712 8.98 0.68 20.36
N LYS A 713 9.76 0.93 21.41
CA LYS A 713 11.04 0.23 21.68
C LYS A 713 10.90 -1.13 22.39
N THR A 714 9.73 -1.77 22.35
CA THR A 714 9.50 -3.04 23.06
C THR A 714 10.26 -4.21 22.43
N VAL A 715 10.48 -4.18 21.12
CA VAL A 715 11.26 -5.18 20.38
C VAL A 715 12.74 -4.79 20.39
N LYS A 716 13.61 -5.71 20.84
CA LYS A 716 15.07 -5.51 20.79
C LYS A 716 15.58 -5.79 19.39
N ARG A 717 16.47 -4.93 18.89
CA ARG A 717 17.20 -5.17 17.65
C ARG A 717 18.04 -6.45 17.79
N GLN A 718 17.96 -7.33 16.80
CA GLN A 718 18.77 -8.56 16.71
C GLN A 718 19.31 -8.71 15.30
N GLN A 719 20.52 -9.26 15.19
CA GLN A 719 21.19 -9.50 13.92
C GLN A 719 22.01 -10.78 14.01
N THR A 720 21.84 -11.65 13.01
CA THR A 720 22.64 -12.86 12.80
C THR A 720 23.17 -12.85 11.37
N VAL A 721 24.49 -12.92 11.20
CA VAL A 721 25.12 -13.02 9.88
C VAL A 721 26.01 -14.25 9.87
N ARG A 722 25.72 -15.21 8.99
CA ARG A 722 26.55 -16.38 8.76
C ARG A 722 27.31 -16.21 7.45
N LEU A 723 28.63 -16.15 7.51
CA LEU A 723 29.52 -16.08 6.35
C LEU A 723 30.02 -17.49 5.98
N GLU A 724 30.09 -17.78 4.69
CA GLU A 724 30.78 -18.96 4.16
C GLU A 724 32.10 -18.54 3.52
N ILE A 725 33.21 -18.98 4.11
CA ILE A 725 34.56 -18.62 3.68
C ILE A 725 35.27 -19.90 3.20
N ASP A 726 35.38 -20.06 1.89
CA ASP A 726 36.17 -21.11 1.25
C ASP A 726 37.64 -20.68 1.05
N ASP A 727 38.43 -21.53 0.41
CA ASP A 727 39.85 -21.27 0.15
C ASP A 727 40.07 -20.06 -0.77
N LYS A 728 39.22 -19.88 -1.79
CA LYS A 728 39.34 -18.77 -2.75
C LYS A 728 39.04 -17.44 -2.06
N ILE A 729 37.96 -17.39 -1.28
CA ILE A 729 37.57 -16.22 -0.51
C ILE A 729 38.63 -15.92 0.54
N ARG A 730 39.06 -16.91 1.34
CA ARG A 730 40.09 -16.71 2.37
C ARG A 730 41.39 -16.19 1.78
N ALA A 731 41.81 -16.67 0.62
CA ALA A 731 42.99 -16.14 -0.07
C ALA A 731 42.85 -14.68 -0.50
N SER A 732 41.63 -14.22 -0.79
CA SER A 732 41.36 -12.83 -1.12
C SER A 732 41.24 -11.93 0.11
N VAL A 733 40.56 -12.37 1.17
CA VAL A 733 40.18 -11.50 2.30
C VAL A 733 41.02 -11.69 3.56
N LEU A 734 41.65 -12.86 3.73
CA LEU A 734 42.44 -13.25 4.90
C LEU A 734 43.69 -14.07 4.51
N PRO A 735 44.54 -13.58 3.59
CA PRO A 735 45.64 -14.37 3.01
C PRO A 735 46.65 -14.92 4.03
N GLY A 736 46.86 -14.20 5.14
CA GLY A 736 47.75 -14.63 6.24
C GLY A 736 47.30 -15.91 6.95
N LEU A 737 46.03 -16.32 6.79
CA LEU A 737 45.48 -17.54 7.38
C LEU A 737 45.69 -18.78 6.52
N ASN A 738 46.11 -18.64 5.26
CA ASN A 738 46.22 -19.76 4.32
C ASN A 738 47.29 -20.79 4.69
N SER A 739 48.31 -20.38 5.44
CA SER A 739 49.35 -21.30 5.94
C SER A 739 48.86 -22.18 7.10
N ILE A 740 47.77 -21.79 7.74
CA ILE A 740 47.22 -22.44 8.94
C ILE A 740 45.89 -23.15 8.63
N PHE A 741 45.03 -22.57 7.79
CA PHE A 741 43.69 -23.08 7.52
C PHE A 741 43.51 -23.46 6.05
N SER A 742 42.91 -24.62 5.80
CA SER A 742 42.46 -25.10 4.48
C SER A 742 41.04 -25.67 4.56
N GLY A 743 40.26 -25.58 3.48
CA GLY A 743 38.84 -25.93 3.44
C GLY A 743 37.89 -24.82 3.89
N THR A 744 36.59 -25.09 3.80
CA THR A 744 35.51 -24.13 4.13
C THR A 744 35.36 -23.95 5.64
N MET A 745 35.15 -22.71 6.07
CA MET A 745 34.72 -22.36 7.42
C MET A 745 33.40 -21.57 7.38
N TYR A 746 32.51 -21.82 8.35
CA TYR A 746 31.29 -21.03 8.51
C TYR A 746 31.44 -20.11 9.71
N VAL A 747 31.27 -18.80 9.52
CA VAL A 747 31.52 -17.79 10.54
C VAL A 747 30.24 -17.06 10.87
N ASP A 748 29.72 -17.29 12.07
CA ASP A 748 28.59 -16.60 12.65
C ASP A 748 29.06 -15.31 13.36
N LEU A 749 28.63 -14.17 12.85
CA LEU A 749 28.83 -12.85 13.42
C LEU A 749 27.59 -12.41 14.20
N GLY A 750 27.76 -12.11 15.48
CA GLY A 750 26.72 -11.51 16.31
C GLY A 750 26.53 -10.03 16.02
N MET A 751 25.50 -9.45 16.66
CA MET A 751 25.24 -8.01 16.64
C MET A 751 26.40 -7.25 17.31
N PRO A 752 26.91 -6.16 16.71
CA PRO A 752 27.94 -5.34 17.33
C PRO A 752 27.41 -4.59 18.56
N VAL A 753 28.22 -4.47 19.60
CA VAL A 753 27.97 -3.70 20.82
C VAL A 753 29.15 -2.76 21.05
N GLY A 754 28.96 -1.47 20.73
CA GLY A 754 30.09 -0.53 20.65
C GLY A 754 31.05 -0.94 19.54
N ASN A 755 32.35 -1.03 19.86
CA ASN A 755 33.39 -1.53 18.95
C ASN A 755 33.65 -3.05 19.08
N GLN A 756 32.78 -3.79 19.78
CA GLN A 756 32.94 -5.21 20.02
C GLN A 756 31.95 -6.04 19.20
N ARG A 757 32.42 -7.17 18.67
CA ARG A 757 31.58 -8.11 17.94
C ARG A 757 31.91 -9.55 18.30
N SER A 758 30.92 -10.31 18.74
CA SER A 758 31.09 -11.73 19.00
C SER A 758 31.15 -12.51 17.69
N VAL A 759 32.11 -13.43 17.58
CA VAL A 759 32.30 -14.29 16.42
C VAL A 759 32.37 -15.74 16.87
N THR A 760 31.67 -16.60 16.14
CA THR A 760 31.75 -18.05 16.27
C THR A 760 32.07 -18.64 14.91
N ALA A 761 33.07 -19.50 14.81
CA ALA A 761 33.37 -20.21 13.58
C ALA A 761 33.22 -21.72 13.79
N ASP A 762 32.50 -22.38 12.87
CA ASP A 762 32.51 -23.83 12.72
C ASP A 762 33.70 -24.20 11.82
N LEU A 763 34.64 -24.94 12.42
CA LEU A 763 35.88 -25.39 11.81
C LEU A 763 35.87 -26.89 11.50
N THR A 764 34.69 -27.54 11.52
CA THR A 764 34.55 -28.98 11.28
C THR A 764 35.03 -29.34 9.87
N LYS A 765 34.64 -28.57 8.85
CA LYS A 765 35.07 -28.75 7.45
C LYS A 765 36.44 -28.12 7.15
N THR A 766 37.04 -27.44 8.12
CA THR A 766 38.33 -26.76 7.98
C THR A 766 39.44 -27.65 8.53
N GLU A 767 40.52 -27.83 7.79
CA GLU A 767 41.77 -28.36 8.32
C GLU A 767 42.58 -27.24 8.99
N ILE A 768 43.21 -27.56 10.12
CA ILE A 768 44.10 -26.64 10.85
C ILE A 768 45.49 -27.26 10.88
N ASN A 769 46.46 -26.64 10.23
CA ASN A 769 47.84 -27.09 10.17
C ASN A 769 48.76 -26.13 10.94
N VAL A 770 49.54 -26.67 11.88
CA VAL A 770 50.49 -25.90 12.70
C VAL A 770 51.88 -26.49 12.44
N PRO A 771 52.50 -26.15 11.29
CA PRO A 771 53.66 -26.87 10.77
C PRO A 771 54.91 -26.78 11.65
N TRP A 772 55.04 -25.72 12.46
CA TRP A 772 56.21 -25.51 13.34
C TRP A 772 56.24 -26.43 14.56
N VAL A 773 55.11 -27.05 14.94
CA VAL A 773 55.07 -28.11 15.99
C VAL A 773 54.68 -29.49 15.42
N GLY A 774 54.54 -29.60 14.10
CA GLY A 774 54.14 -30.84 13.44
C GLY A 774 52.72 -31.31 13.76
N TRP A 775 51.83 -30.41 14.17
CA TRP A 775 50.46 -30.74 14.54
C TRP A 775 49.46 -30.37 13.44
N LYS A 776 48.45 -31.21 13.25
CA LYS A 776 47.37 -30.99 12.27
C LYS A 776 46.03 -31.54 12.77
N LYS A 777 44.97 -30.73 12.66
CA LYS A 777 43.58 -31.17 12.70
C LYS A 777 43.10 -31.45 11.27
N GLY A 778 42.68 -32.67 10.97
CA GLY A 778 42.07 -33.00 9.66
C GLY A 778 40.69 -32.37 9.47
N ALA A 779 40.30 -32.19 8.20
CA ALA A 779 38.92 -31.87 7.83
C ALA A 779 37.98 -33.03 8.24
N GLY A 780 36.80 -32.70 8.75
CA GLY A 780 35.81 -33.65 9.29
C GLY A 780 35.90 -33.87 10.80
N VAL A 781 37.01 -33.48 11.45
CA VAL A 781 37.11 -33.50 12.92
C VAL A 781 36.38 -32.26 13.49
N PRO A 782 35.34 -32.43 14.33
CA PRO A 782 34.60 -31.31 14.91
C PRO A 782 35.50 -30.34 15.66
N ALA A 783 35.35 -29.06 15.35
CA ALA A 783 36.06 -27.98 16.01
C ALA A 783 35.28 -26.69 15.91
N LYS A 784 35.38 -25.87 16.96
CA LYS A 784 34.71 -24.58 17.05
C LYS A 784 35.71 -23.52 17.51
N ALA A 785 35.65 -22.34 16.92
CA ALA A 785 36.31 -21.15 17.45
C ALA A 785 35.27 -20.16 17.95
N THR A 786 35.51 -19.56 19.11
CA THR A 786 34.74 -18.40 19.61
C THR A 786 35.70 -17.29 19.97
N LEU A 787 35.38 -16.05 19.60
CA LEU A 787 36.21 -14.89 19.88
C LEU A 787 35.38 -13.60 19.92
N THR A 788 35.95 -12.54 20.48
CA THR A 788 35.42 -11.17 20.40
C THR A 788 36.37 -10.33 19.55
N LEU A 789 35.89 -9.86 18.41
CA LEU A 789 36.60 -8.84 17.62
C LEU A 789 36.39 -7.48 18.27
N VAL A 790 37.46 -6.71 18.43
CA VAL A 790 37.41 -5.32 18.87
C VAL A 790 38.08 -4.46 17.80
N ALA A 791 37.26 -3.71 17.07
CA ALA A 791 37.65 -2.80 15.99
C ALA A 791 36.54 -1.77 15.76
N ASP A 792 36.86 -0.56 15.29
CA ASP A 792 35.85 0.45 14.98
C ASP A 792 35.18 0.14 13.63
N LYS A 793 35.93 -0.47 12.71
CA LYS A 793 35.45 -1.05 11.44
C LYS A 793 36.09 -2.42 11.19
N LEU A 794 35.37 -3.31 10.52
CA LEU A 794 35.87 -4.67 10.16
C LEU A 794 37.12 -4.66 9.26
N ASN A 795 37.40 -3.52 8.65
CA ASN A 795 38.48 -3.23 7.72
C ASN A 795 39.51 -2.24 8.29
N ASP A 796 39.54 -2.06 9.62
CA ASP A 796 40.63 -1.32 10.27
C ASP A 796 41.96 -2.06 10.15
N ASP A 797 43.04 -1.29 10.05
CA ASP A 797 44.41 -1.82 10.03
C ASP A 797 44.76 -2.52 11.36
N ASP A 798 44.25 -2.03 12.50
CA ASP A 798 44.55 -2.58 13.82
C ASP A 798 43.32 -3.33 14.38
N ILE A 799 43.46 -4.65 14.56
CA ILE A 799 42.38 -5.51 15.05
C ILE A 799 42.83 -6.19 16.34
N GLN A 800 42.01 -6.10 17.40
CA GLN A 800 42.20 -6.90 18.61
C GLN A 800 41.22 -8.08 18.61
N ILE A 801 41.75 -9.28 18.85
CA ILE A 801 40.96 -10.49 19.07
C ILE A 801 41.08 -10.83 20.55
N LYS A 802 39.96 -10.75 21.26
CA LYS A 802 39.86 -11.09 22.68
C LYS A 802 39.11 -12.39 22.91
N ASN A 803 39.41 -13.07 24.01
CA ASN A 803 38.70 -14.28 24.42
C ASN A 803 38.65 -15.36 23.32
N LEU A 804 39.73 -15.48 22.52
CA LEU A 804 39.83 -16.53 21.51
C LEU A 804 39.84 -17.88 22.23
N ASP A 805 38.94 -18.77 21.82
CA ASP A 805 38.88 -20.17 22.26
C ASP A 805 38.64 -21.03 21.03
N ILE A 806 39.67 -21.74 20.57
CA ILE A 806 39.57 -22.75 19.52
C ILE A 806 39.59 -24.10 20.22
N SER A 807 38.52 -24.86 20.12
CA SER A 807 38.36 -26.12 20.86
C SER A 807 37.88 -27.27 19.96
N GLY A 808 38.41 -28.46 20.24
CA GLY A 808 37.89 -29.75 19.78
C GLY A 808 38.11 -30.80 20.87
N ASP A 809 37.75 -32.06 20.60
CA ASP A 809 37.79 -33.13 21.62
C ASP A 809 39.17 -33.40 22.23
N ALA A 810 40.24 -33.16 21.47
CA ALA A 810 41.61 -33.49 21.86
C ALA A 810 42.52 -32.27 22.06
N PHE A 811 42.09 -31.09 21.60
CA PHE A 811 42.94 -29.89 21.55
C PHE A 811 42.16 -28.64 21.99
N ARG A 812 42.86 -27.64 22.49
CA ARG A 812 42.28 -26.34 22.85
C ARG A 812 43.35 -25.24 22.77
N LEU A 813 42.98 -24.08 22.26
CA LEU A 813 43.80 -22.86 22.24
C LEU A 813 42.98 -21.72 22.82
N GLN A 814 43.41 -21.14 23.94
CA GLN A 814 42.74 -20.01 24.58
C GLN A 814 43.69 -18.83 24.75
N GLY A 815 43.25 -17.63 24.36
CA GLY A 815 44.08 -16.43 24.50
C GLY A 815 43.52 -15.17 23.85
N ASP A 816 44.40 -14.19 23.68
CA ASP A 816 44.14 -12.93 23.01
C ASP A 816 45.26 -12.68 21.99
N LEU A 817 44.94 -12.02 20.87
CA LEU A 817 45.95 -11.61 19.89
C LEU A 817 45.60 -10.26 19.27
N SER A 818 46.62 -9.59 18.76
CA SER A 818 46.51 -8.30 18.08
C SER A 818 47.16 -8.37 16.71
N LEU A 819 46.45 -7.86 15.72
CA LEU A 819 46.88 -7.77 14.34
C LEU A 819 47.09 -6.30 13.97
N SER A 820 48.05 -6.02 13.10
CA SER A 820 48.29 -4.70 12.53
C SER A 820 48.61 -4.86 11.04
N LYS A 821 47.81 -4.24 10.16
CA LYS A 821 47.85 -4.39 8.70
C LYS A 821 47.81 -5.85 8.25
N GLY A 822 47.04 -6.67 8.96
CA GLY A 822 46.93 -8.12 8.73
C GLY A 822 48.07 -8.98 9.29
N ASP A 823 49.18 -8.40 9.78
CA ASP A 823 50.28 -9.12 10.40
C ASP A 823 50.05 -9.32 11.91
N LEU A 824 50.57 -10.43 12.46
CA LEU A 824 50.59 -10.64 13.91
C LEU A 824 51.51 -9.61 14.59
N ARG A 825 50.95 -8.82 15.51
CA ARG A 825 51.71 -7.90 16.36
C ARG A 825 52.12 -8.55 17.68
N ALA A 826 51.15 -9.19 18.34
CA ALA A 826 51.36 -9.93 19.58
C ALA A 826 50.26 -10.96 19.80
N ALA A 827 50.56 -12.08 20.44
CA ALA A 827 49.59 -13.05 20.93
C ALA A 827 49.94 -13.49 22.36
N THR A 828 48.94 -13.69 23.20
CA THR A 828 49.09 -14.27 24.54
C THR A 828 48.07 -15.39 24.68
N PHE A 829 48.55 -16.63 24.63
CA PHE A 829 47.75 -17.82 24.84
C PHE A 829 47.94 -18.31 26.26
N ARG A 830 46.88 -18.23 27.07
CA ARG A 830 46.86 -18.73 28.45
C ARG A 830 46.73 -20.26 28.52
N GLN A 831 46.25 -20.90 27.45
CA GLN A 831 46.20 -22.35 27.33
C GLN A 831 46.42 -22.78 25.88
N VAL A 832 47.37 -23.67 25.66
CA VAL A 832 47.70 -24.30 24.39
C VAL A 832 47.82 -25.79 24.64
N ARG A 833 46.89 -26.54 24.04
CA ARG A 833 46.81 -27.99 24.13
C ARG A 833 46.64 -28.56 22.74
N PHE A 834 47.65 -29.22 22.20
CA PHE A 834 47.57 -29.88 20.89
C PHE A 834 47.05 -31.32 21.02
N ASN A 835 47.37 -31.99 22.12
CA ASN A 835 46.90 -33.31 22.52
C ASN A 835 46.36 -33.28 23.94
N ARG A 836 45.57 -34.29 24.37
CA ARG A 836 44.90 -34.30 25.69
C ARG A 836 45.83 -34.09 26.90
N SER A 837 47.10 -34.46 26.77
CA SER A 837 48.13 -34.33 27.82
C SER A 837 48.90 -33.02 27.80
N ASP A 838 48.67 -32.14 26.83
CA ASP A 838 49.44 -30.90 26.71
C ASP A 838 48.81 -29.80 27.57
N ASP A 839 49.65 -29.00 28.20
CA ASP A 839 49.24 -27.85 28.99
C ASP A 839 50.36 -26.81 29.01
N MET A 840 50.24 -25.84 28.10
CA MET A 840 51.23 -24.79 27.87
C MET A 840 50.55 -23.43 27.79
N ALA A 841 51.28 -22.38 28.15
CA ALA A 841 50.98 -20.99 27.87
C ALA A 841 52.06 -20.45 26.93
N VAL A 842 51.66 -19.63 25.96
CA VAL A 842 52.55 -19.11 24.92
C VAL A 842 52.36 -17.61 24.77
N LYS A 843 53.44 -16.84 24.86
CA LYS A 843 53.44 -15.40 24.58
C LYS A 843 54.29 -15.13 23.35
N ILE A 844 53.70 -14.54 22.32
CA ILE A 844 54.36 -14.18 21.06
C ILE A 844 54.42 -12.66 20.94
N SER A 845 55.57 -12.13 20.59
CA SER A 845 55.77 -10.71 20.31
C SER A 845 56.65 -10.49 19.07
N ARG A 846 56.45 -9.40 18.34
CA ARG A 846 57.28 -9.04 17.19
C ARG A 846 58.65 -8.54 17.65
N ILE A 847 59.72 -8.99 17.00
CA ILE A 847 61.09 -8.50 17.24
C ILE A 847 61.32 -7.22 16.45
N SER A 848 62.00 -6.23 17.05
CA SER A 848 62.42 -5.01 16.35
C SER A 848 63.35 -5.34 15.18
N GLY A 849 63.02 -4.87 13.96
CA GLY A 849 63.73 -5.24 12.73
C GLY A 849 63.17 -6.48 11.99
N GLY A 850 62.10 -7.10 12.50
CA GLY A 850 61.43 -8.25 11.90
C GLY A 850 61.71 -9.56 12.64
N GLY A 851 60.73 -10.46 12.65
CA GLY A 851 60.80 -11.72 13.41
C GLY A 851 59.79 -11.84 14.55
N TYR A 852 59.77 -13.01 15.18
CA TYR A 852 58.92 -13.31 16.33
C TYR A 852 59.73 -13.87 17.50
N TRP A 853 59.39 -13.42 18.70
CA TRP A 853 59.86 -13.96 19.98
C TRP A 853 58.70 -14.70 20.64
N ALA A 854 58.89 -15.96 20.99
CA ALA A 854 57.91 -16.80 21.66
C ALA A 854 58.42 -17.31 23.01
N ASP A 855 57.76 -16.94 24.10
CA ASP A 855 57.98 -17.51 25.43
C ASP A 855 56.91 -18.56 25.72
N ILE A 856 57.33 -19.78 26.04
CA ILE A 856 56.48 -20.94 26.29
C ILE A 856 56.71 -21.40 27.72
N ASN A 857 55.65 -21.54 28.51
CA ASN A 857 55.71 -22.08 29.87
C ASN A 857 54.62 -23.13 30.05
N GLY A 858 54.85 -24.25 30.74
CA GLY A 858 53.80 -25.25 30.87
C GLY A 858 54.15 -26.48 31.70
N SER A 859 53.13 -27.25 32.08
CA SER A 859 53.30 -28.45 32.89
C SER A 859 53.59 -29.69 32.03
N SER A 860 53.07 -29.76 30.80
CA SER A 860 53.42 -30.86 29.89
C SER A 860 53.26 -30.59 28.40
N PHE A 861 54.09 -31.26 27.60
CA PHE A 861 54.03 -31.27 26.14
C PHE A 861 54.37 -32.65 25.55
N ASP A 862 53.57 -33.11 24.60
CA ASP A 862 53.89 -34.27 23.76
C ASP A 862 54.80 -33.87 22.59
N GLY A 863 56.09 -34.08 22.77
CA GLY A 863 57.11 -33.72 21.80
C GLY A 863 57.22 -34.68 20.63
N ARG A 864 56.49 -35.81 20.58
CA ARG A 864 56.72 -36.87 19.59
C ARG A 864 56.58 -36.40 18.14
N ALA A 865 55.63 -35.51 17.86
CA ALA A 865 55.44 -34.93 16.53
C ALA A 865 56.66 -34.09 16.10
N LEU A 866 57.12 -33.20 16.98
CA LEU A 866 58.29 -32.37 16.77
C LEU A 866 59.58 -33.20 16.67
N LEU A 867 59.73 -34.21 17.53
CA LEU A 867 60.86 -35.14 17.50
C LEU A 867 60.90 -35.89 16.18
N LYS A 868 59.76 -36.40 15.69
CA LYS A 868 59.67 -37.05 14.38
C LYS A 868 60.07 -36.12 13.25
N GLN A 869 59.72 -34.83 13.32
CA GLN A 869 60.09 -33.82 12.33
C GLN A 869 61.59 -33.51 12.33
N VAL A 870 62.26 -33.60 13.50
CA VAL A 870 63.70 -33.40 13.64
C VAL A 870 64.51 -34.67 13.33
N THR A 871 63.93 -35.86 13.54
CA THR A 871 64.59 -37.16 13.35
C THR A 871 64.28 -37.86 12.02
N SER A 872 63.23 -37.46 11.29
CA SER A 872 62.85 -38.07 10.01
C SER A 872 63.82 -37.71 8.88
N ASN A 873 64.17 -38.72 8.07
CA ASN A 873 65.21 -38.63 7.04
C ASN A 873 64.69 -38.37 5.61
N GLY A 874 63.48 -37.84 5.42
CA GLY A 874 62.89 -37.75 4.07
C GLY A 874 61.73 -36.79 3.86
N SER A 875 61.41 -35.90 4.81
CA SER A 875 60.40 -34.87 4.58
C SER A 875 61.09 -33.59 4.15
N THR A 876 61.16 -33.34 2.84
CA THR A 876 61.27 -31.98 2.34
C THR A 876 60.10 -31.20 2.93
N MET A 877 60.36 -30.36 3.94
CA MET A 877 59.58 -29.13 4.01
C MET A 877 59.77 -28.49 2.65
N ASP A 878 58.69 -28.31 1.89
CA ASP A 878 58.74 -27.57 0.64
C ASP A 878 59.45 -26.24 0.92
N ALA A 879 60.67 -26.13 0.39
CA ALA A 879 61.55 -24.99 0.59
C ALA A 879 60.97 -23.71 -0.04
N ASP A 880 59.88 -23.84 -0.79
CA ASP A 880 59.22 -22.75 -1.51
C ASP A 880 58.28 -21.90 -0.63
N GLY A 881 57.98 -22.36 0.60
CA GLY A 881 57.06 -21.65 1.52
C GLY A 881 57.64 -21.25 2.87
N SER A 882 58.87 -21.66 3.22
CA SER A 882 59.43 -21.37 4.54
C SER A 882 59.82 -19.89 4.66
N SER A 883 59.03 -19.14 5.41
CA SER A 883 59.30 -17.75 5.74
C SER A 883 60.73 -17.58 6.27
N LYS A 884 61.53 -16.68 5.68
CA LYS A 884 62.86 -16.26 6.20
C LYS A 884 62.78 -15.47 7.51
N THR A 885 61.64 -15.55 8.21
CA THR A 885 61.35 -14.79 9.42
C THR A 885 62.14 -15.36 10.59
N ARG A 886 62.98 -14.51 11.19
CA ARG A 886 63.73 -14.82 12.40
C ARG A 886 62.76 -15.20 13.53
N THR A 887 63.01 -16.32 14.17
CA THR A 887 62.19 -16.82 15.28
C THR A 887 63.10 -17.12 16.47
N VAL A 888 62.77 -16.55 17.62
CA VAL A 888 63.40 -16.86 18.90
C VAL A 888 62.35 -17.53 19.78
N VAL A 889 62.70 -18.67 20.39
CA VAL A 889 61.82 -19.43 21.28
C VAL A 889 62.53 -19.70 22.59
N ASN A 890 61.90 -19.34 23.71
CA ASN A 890 62.26 -19.82 25.03
C ASN A 890 61.13 -20.71 25.54
N ALA A 891 61.44 -21.92 26.00
CA ALA A 891 60.45 -22.83 26.55
C ALA A 891 60.90 -23.39 27.90
N GLU A 892 60.06 -23.26 28.91
CA GLU A 892 60.22 -23.87 30.23
C GLU A 892 59.04 -24.82 30.47
N LEU A 893 59.32 -26.13 30.50
CA LEU A 893 58.29 -27.16 30.59
C LEU A 893 58.63 -28.16 31.71
N ASP A 894 57.66 -28.45 32.60
CA ASP A 894 57.89 -29.41 33.68
C ASP A 894 58.12 -30.82 33.13
N ARG A 895 57.47 -31.17 32.01
CA ARG A 895 57.57 -32.48 31.38
C ARG A 895 57.40 -32.47 29.85
N ILE A 896 58.32 -33.08 29.11
CA ILE A 896 58.14 -33.41 27.69
C ILE A 896 58.07 -34.92 27.50
N THR A 897 57.07 -35.40 26.76
CA THR A 897 56.92 -36.82 26.42
C THR A 897 57.54 -37.11 25.05
N GLY A 898 58.39 -38.14 24.98
CA GLY A 898 59.01 -38.62 23.75
C GLY A 898 58.49 -40.01 23.36
N PHE A 899 59.28 -40.73 22.57
CA PHE A 899 58.95 -42.09 22.16
C PHE A 899 59.22 -43.10 23.28
N ASN A 900 58.70 -44.33 23.12
CA ASN A 900 58.96 -45.46 24.02
C ASN A 900 58.63 -45.20 25.50
N SER A 901 57.60 -44.39 25.76
CA SER A 901 57.16 -43.97 27.11
C SER A 901 58.22 -43.21 27.92
N GLU A 902 59.25 -42.67 27.25
CA GLU A 902 60.26 -41.83 27.91
C GLU A 902 59.78 -40.39 28.08
N THR A 903 60.17 -39.79 29.19
CA THR A 903 59.85 -38.41 29.52
C THR A 903 61.10 -37.66 29.98
N LEU A 904 61.16 -36.39 29.61
CA LEU A 904 62.11 -35.42 30.11
C LEU A 904 61.40 -34.51 31.11
N HIS A 905 62.07 -34.16 32.20
CA HIS A 905 61.59 -33.29 33.27
C HIS A 905 62.43 -32.01 33.37
N ASN A 906 61.83 -30.93 33.88
CA ASN A 906 62.47 -29.63 34.06
C ASN A 906 63.20 -29.17 32.78
N VAL A 907 62.46 -29.14 31.68
CA VAL A 907 62.99 -28.90 30.35
C VAL A 907 63.05 -27.41 30.06
N SER A 908 64.25 -26.88 29.93
CA SER A 908 64.54 -25.53 29.48
C SER A 908 65.09 -25.58 28.04
N VAL A 909 64.47 -24.86 27.11
CA VAL A 909 64.87 -24.76 25.71
C VAL A 909 65.04 -23.29 25.33
N SER A 910 66.18 -22.95 24.73
CA SER A 910 66.40 -21.67 24.06
C SER A 910 66.75 -21.96 22.60
N TYR A 911 66.00 -21.41 21.66
CA TYR A 911 66.17 -21.63 20.22
C TYR A 911 66.14 -20.30 19.47
N GLU A 912 67.02 -20.16 18.47
CA GLU A 912 66.99 -19.08 17.51
C GLU A 912 67.26 -19.62 16.10
N GLY A 913 66.42 -19.24 15.14
CA GLY A 913 66.61 -19.63 13.74
C GLY A 913 65.77 -18.83 12.75
N ALA A 914 65.96 -19.10 11.47
CA ALA A 914 65.16 -18.56 10.38
C ALA A 914 64.99 -19.62 9.28
N GLY A 915 63.74 -19.91 8.91
CA GLY A 915 63.45 -21.02 7.99
C GLY A 915 64.00 -22.36 8.51
N SER A 916 64.77 -23.05 7.68
CA SER A 916 65.45 -24.31 8.03
C SER A 916 66.82 -24.13 8.71
N SER A 917 67.27 -22.88 8.92
CA SER A 917 68.58 -22.58 9.52
C SER A 917 68.45 -22.36 11.03
N VAL A 918 69.19 -23.15 11.80
CA VAL A 918 69.31 -22.99 13.26
C VAL A 918 70.56 -22.18 13.59
N SER A 919 70.39 -21.00 14.18
CA SER A 919 71.49 -20.14 14.63
C SER A 919 72.01 -20.57 16.00
N SER A 920 71.09 -20.80 16.94
CA SER A 920 71.41 -21.35 18.26
C SER A 920 70.30 -22.26 18.79
N LEU A 921 70.68 -23.29 19.54
CA LEU A 921 69.80 -24.16 20.31
C LEU A 921 70.51 -24.52 21.61
N SER A 922 69.81 -24.45 22.73
CA SER A 922 70.23 -24.99 24.02
C SER A 922 69.05 -25.71 24.65
N ILE A 923 69.27 -26.94 25.11
CA ILE A 923 68.29 -27.75 25.82
C ILE A 923 68.95 -28.24 27.10
N ASN A 924 68.28 -28.03 28.23
CA ASN A 924 68.64 -28.60 29.52
C ASN A 924 67.42 -29.36 30.06
N ALA A 925 67.61 -30.60 30.49
CA ALA A 925 66.53 -31.41 31.05
C ALA A 925 67.07 -32.50 31.98
N LYS A 926 66.15 -33.20 32.66
CA LYS A 926 66.42 -34.44 33.38
C LYS A 926 65.62 -35.59 32.77
N THR A 927 66.20 -36.79 32.76
CA THR A 927 65.47 -38.01 32.38
C THR A 927 64.47 -38.41 33.46
N SER A 928 63.59 -39.36 33.15
CA SER A 928 62.69 -40.02 34.11
C SER A 928 63.42 -40.60 35.34
N SER A 929 64.68 -41.00 35.17
CA SER A 929 65.59 -41.47 36.24
C SER A 929 66.29 -40.35 37.03
N GLY A 930 65.98 -39.08 36.75
CA GLY A 930 66.54 -37.90 37.43
C GLY A 930 67.93 -37.46 36.93
N LYS A 931 68.45 -38.07 35.86
CA LYS A 931 69.80 -37.82 35.35
C LYS A 931 69.82 -36.69 34.31
N ALA A 932 70.89 -35.89 34.29
CA ALA A 932 70.98 -34.72 33.43
C ALA A 932 71.11 -35.08 31.93
N PHE A 933 70.43 -34.29 31.09
CA PHE A 933 70.52 -34.23 29.63
C PHE A 933 70.75 -32.78 29.20
N THR A 934 71.76 -32.55 28.36
CA THR A 934 72.03 -31.24 27.76
C THR A 934 72.30 -31.39 26.27
N ALA A 935 71.73 -30.52 25.44
CA ALA A 935 72.04 -30.46 24.01
C ALA A 935 72.22 -29.01 23.56
N THR A 936 73.27 -28.73 22.79
CA THR A 936 73.55 -27.40 22.25
C THR A 936 73.84 -27.48 20.76
N SER A 937 73.31 -26.53 19.98
CA SER A 937 73.68 -26.30 18.59
C SER A 937 74.02 -24.84 18.40
N SER A 938 75.09 -24.53 17.67
CA SER A 938 75.45 -23.15 17.35
C SER A 938 76.01 -23.07 15.93
N ALA A 939 75.66 -22.00 15.22
CA ALA A 939 76.22 -21.66 13.92
C ALA A 939 76.98 -20.33 14.05
N GLN A 940 78.31 -20.38 13.98
CA GLN A 940 79.19 -19.20 14.06
C GLN A 940 80.15 -19.18 12.87
N SER A 941 80.20 -18.05 12.14
CA SER A 941 81.13 -17.84 11.02
C SER A 941 81.15 -18.96 9.97
N GLY A 942 79.99 -19.56 9.68
CA GLY A 942 79.85 -20.65 8.70
C GLY A 942 80.19 -22.04 9.23
N ALA A 943 80.63 -22.19 10.48
CA ALA A 943 80.78 -23.49 11.13
C ALA A 943 79.56 -23.79 12.02
N LYS A 944 79.01 -25.00 11.89
CA LYS A 944 77.93 -25.51 12.74
C LYS A 944 78.52 -26.52 13.72
N SER A 945 78.20 -26.41 15.00
CA SER A 945 78.58 -27.38 16.03
C SER A 945 77.34 -27.88 16.78
N VAL A 946 77.23 -29.18 16.95
CA VAL A 946 76.18 -29.86 17.72
C VAL A 946 76.84 -30.69 18.81
N SER A 947 76.49 -30.43 20.07
CA SER A 947 76.93 -31.22 21.22
C SER A 947 75.71 -31.75 21.97
N LEU A 948 75.77 -33.00 22.42
CA LEU A 948 74.75 -33.64 23.23
C LEU A 948 75.42 -34.48 24.31
N GLN A 949 74.98 -34.33 25.56
CA GLN A 949 75.48 -35.08 26.69
C GLN A 949 74.31 -35.57 27.54
N SER A 950 74.36 -36.84 27.95
CA SER A 950 73.41 -37.41 28.91
C SER A 950 74.11 -38.35 29.87
N SER A 951 73.65 -38.38 31.12
CA SER A 951 74.02 -39.40 32.10
C SER A 951 73.07 -40.63 32.09
N ASP A 952 72.09 -40.64 31.18
CA ASP A 952 71.24 -41.79 30.85
C ASP A 952 71.14 -41.96 29.32
N ALA A 953 72.13 -42.64 28.74
CA ALA A 953 72.22 -42.89 27.30
C ALA A 953 71.01 -43.69 26.80
N GLY A 954 70.64 -44.75 27.53
CA GLY A 954 69.52 -45.61 27.19
C GLY A 954 68.19 -44.87 27.11
N ALA A 955 67.88 -44.02 28.11
CA ALA A 955 66.67 -43.21 28.09
C ALA A 955 66.64 -42.24 26.90
N MET A 956 67.78 -41.61 26.54
CA MET A 956 67.81 -40.68 25.40
C MET A 956 67.63 -41.38 24.05
N LEU A 957 68.29 -42.52 23.84
CA LEU A 957 68.10 -43.27 22.59
C LEU A 957 66.65 -43.76 22.43
N ARG A 958 65.97 -44.13 23.53
CA ARG A 958 64.54 -44.45 23.52
C ARG A 958 63.65 -43.23 23.29
N PHE A 959 63.93 -42.11 23.94
CA PHE A 959 63.18 -40.86 23.81
C PHE A 959 63.15 -40.35 22.36
N PHE A 960 64.28 -40.43 21.65
CA PHE A 960 64.41 -40.01 20.24
C PHE A 960 64.04 -41.10 19.20
N ASP A 961 63.64 -42.30 19.63
CA ASP A 961 63.40 -43.48 18.76
C ASP A 961 64.61 -43.95 17.94
N TYR A 962 65.83 -43.75 18.44
CA TYR A 962 67.06 -44.23 17.78
C TYR A 962 67.39 -45.69 18.12
N TYR A 963 67.26 -46.10 19.38
CA TYR A 963 67.48 -47.48 19.80
C TYR A 963 66.80 -47.80 21.13
N ASP A 964 66.05 -48.90 21.20
CA ASP A 964 65.17 -49.21 22.33
C ASP A 964 65.76 -50.21 23.34
N LYS A 965 66.83 -50.93 22.98
CA LYS A 965 67.40 -52.01 23.83
C LYS A 965 68.53 -51.58 24.76
N MET A 966 68.99 -50.33 24.71
CA MET A 966 70.06 -49.85 25.60
C MET A 966 69.48 -49.33 26.93
N GLN A 967 69.98 -49.74 28.09
CA GLN A 967 69.61 -49.23 29.41
C GLN A 967 70.79 -48.60 30.13
N GLY A 968 70.56 -47.46 30.80
CA GLY A 968 71.57 -46.76 31.59
C GLY A 968 72.72 -46.17 30.75
N GLY A 969 73.87 -45.98 31.40
CA GLY A 969 75.09 -45.41 30.82
C GLY A 969 75.07 -43.90 30.59
N ALA A 970 76.23 -43.35 30.28
CA ALA A 970 76.40 -41.96 29.86
C ALA A 970 76.75 -41.89 28.36
N ILE A 971 76.25 -40.89 27.65
CA ILE A 971 76.54 -40.65 26.23
C ILE A 971 77.00 -39.22 26.00
N ASN A 972 77.98 -39.04 25.13
CA ASN A 972 78.48 -37.76 24.68
C ASN A 972 78.62 -37.79 23.15
N VAL A 973 78.03 -36.80 22.48
CA VAL A 973 78.03 -36.63 21.02
C VAL A 973 78.59 -35.24 20.73
N ASN A 974 79.62 -35.15 19.89
CA ASN A 974 80.09 -33.86 19.38
C ASN A 974 80.27 -33.96 17.86
N LEU A 975 79.51 -33.16 17.13
CA LEU A 975 79.50 -33.11 15.68
C LEU A 975 79.75 -31.68 15.19
N THR A 976 80.44 -31.56 14.08
CA THR A 976 80.70 -30.26 13.42
C THR A 976 80.44 -30.36 11.93
N ALA A 977 80.02 -29.27 11.30
CA ALA A 977 79.87 -29.14 9.85
C ALA A 977 80.41 -27.79 9.39
N GLN A 978 80.92 -27.74 8.17
CA GLN A 978 81.19 -26.47 7.47
C GLN A 978 80.03 -26.17 6.50
N GLY A 979 79.48 -24.97 6.59
CA GLY A 979 78.31 -24.53 5.84
C GLY A 979 77.10 -25.46 6.05
N ASP A 980 76.52 -25.89 4.93
CA ASP A 980 75.42 -26.87 4.87
C ASP A 980 75.90 -28.31 4.59
N GLY A 981 77.20 -28.58 4.80
CA GLY A 981 77.80 -29.91 4.68
C GLY A 981 77.34 -30.89 5.78
N PRO A 982 77.74 -32.18 5.67
CA PRO A 982 77.36 -33.19 6.64
C PRO A 982 77.99 -32.95 8.01
N LEU A 983 77.27 -33.30 9.08
CA LEU A 983 77.74 -33.26 10.46
C LEU A 983 78.69 -34.43 10.70
N ARG A 984 79.94 -34.15 11.06
CA ARG A 984 80.99 -35.14 11.34
C ARG A 984 81.48 -35.03 12.77
N GLY A 985 81.73 -36.17 13.42
CA GLY A 985 82.39 -36.19 14.72
C GLY A 985 82.17 -37.49 15.47
N GLN A 986 82.26 -37.43 16.80
CA GLN A 986 82.33 -38.62 17.65
C GLN A 986 81.09 -38.79 18.53
N VAL A 987 80.68 -40.05 18.68
CA VAL A 987 79.73 -40.50 19.69
C VAL A 987 80.44 -41.46 20.63
N ALA A 988 80.44 -41.17 21.92
CA ALA A 988 81.02 -42.00 22.96
C ALA A 988 79.97 -42.33 24.02
N ALA A 989 79.87 -43.60 24.39
CA ALA A 989 79.01 -44.06 25.47
C ALA A 989 79.83 -44.82 26.53
N ARG A 990 79.41 -44.80 27.80
CA ARG A 990 80.06 -45.53 28.91
C ARG A 990 79.03 -46.18 29.81
N ASP A 991 79.40 -47.27 30.46
CA ASP A 991 78.66 -47.91 31.55
C ASP A 991 77.18 -48.24 31.23
N PHE A 992 76.92 -48.78 30.03
CA PHE A 992 75.57 -49.09 29.56
C PHE A 992 75.33 -50.60 29.45
N ALA A 993 74.06 -51.00 29.49
CA ALA A 993 73.65 -52.38 29.22
C ALA A 993 72.82 -52.47 27.93
N ILE A 994 72.98 -53.53 27.15
CA ILE A 994 72.01 -53.92 26.11
C ILE A 994 71.15 -55.05 26.67
N VAL A 995 69.83 -54.88 26.60
CA VAL A 995 68.86 -55.77 27.25
C VAL A 995 67.91 -56.36 26.22
N ASN A 996 67.73 -57.68 26.25
CA ASN A 996 66.80 -58.44 25.41
C ASN A 996 66.91 -58.08 23.92
N GLU A 997 68.13 -58.02 23.39
CA GLU A 997 68.40 -57.73 21.99
C GLU A 997 68.38 -59.03 21.15
N PRO A 998 67.35 -59.26 20.32
CA PRO A 998 67.21 -60.52 19.58
C PRO A 998 68.34 -60.77 18.57
N ARG A 999 69.03 -59.71 18.13
CA ARG A 999 70.19 -59.85 17.23
C ARG A 999 71.39 -60.41 17.97
N LEU A 1000 71.62 -60.00 19.22
CA LEU A 1000 72.70 -60.54 20.05
C LEU A 1000 72.42 -62.01 20.42
N SER A 1001 71.17 -62.37 20.70
CA SER A 1001 70.82 -63.79 20.93
C SER A 1001 71.08 -64.67 19.72
N LYS A 1002 70.71 -64.23 18.51
CA LYS A 1002 71.02 -64.96 17.27
C LYS A 1002 72.52 -65.15 17.03
N ILE A 1003 73.39 -64.17 17.34
CA ILE A 1003 74.84 -64.33 17.19
C ILE A 1003 75.39 -65.46 18.06
N VAL A 1004 74.82 -65.63 19.26
CA VAL A 1004 75.33 -66.57 20.27
C VAL A 1004 74.71 -67.96 20.13
N SER A 1005 73.44 -68.05 19.75
CA SER A 1005 72.68 -69.31 19.77
C SER A 1005 72.46 -69.95 18.39
N SER A 1006 72.61 -69.22 17.28
CA SER A 1006 72.36 -69.79 15.94
C SER A 1006 73.54 -70.63 15.43
N PRO A 1007 73.30 -71.87 14.98
CA PRO A 1007 74.29 -72.64 14.23
C PRO A 1007 74.47 -72.03 12.81
N PRO A 1008 75.68 -72.12 12.21
CA PRO A 1008 75.91 -71.59 10.86
C PRO A 1008 75.02 -72.25 9.79
N PRO A 1009 74.61 -71.54 8.73
CA PRO A 1009 73.78 -72.09 7.65
C PRO A 1009 74.40 -73.30 6.93
N SER A 1010 75.73 -73.42 6.97
CA SER A 1010 76.52 -74.49 6.35
C SER A 1010 76.58 -75.78 7.19
N GLY A 1011 75.83 -75.87 8.29
CA GLY A 1011 75.97 -76.96 9.27
C GLY A 1011 77.19 -76.75 10.17
N GLY A 1012 76.96 -76.67 11.48
CA GLY A 1012 78.01 -76.43 12.47
C GLY A 1012 77.46 -76.17 13.88
N THR A 1013 78.36 -76.09 14.85
CA THR A 1013 78.08 -75.89 16.28
C THR A 1013 77.81 -74.39 16.56
N SER A 1014 76.77 -74.04 17.34
CA SER A 1014 76.48 -72.64 17.72
C SER A 1014 77.62 -72.03 18.55
N LEU A 1015 77.69 -70.70 18.67
CA LEU A 1015 78.79 -70.05 19.39
C LEU A 1015 78.88 -70.52 20.85
N ASN A 1016 77.75 -70.59 21.57
CA ASN A 1016 77.67 -71.17 22.93
C ASN A 1016 78.30 -72.57 23.02
N GLN A 1017 78.06 -73.40 22.02
CA GLN A 1017 78.59 -74.75 21.96
C GLN A 1017 80.08 -74.77 21.54
N ALA A 1018 80.55 -73.80 20.74
CA ALA A 1018 81.94 -73.67 20.31
C ALA A 1018 82.89 -73.15 21.41
N VAL A 1019 82.40 -72.26 22.29
CA VAL A 1019 83.15 -71.76 23.48
C VAL A 1019 82.83 -72.50 24.79
N ARG A 1020 81.99 -73.54 24.75
CA ARG A 1020 81.58 -74.37 25.92
C ARG A 1020 81.11 -73.56 27.14
N LYS A 1021 80.40 -72.46 26.91
CA LYS A 1021 79.83 -71.62 27.96
C LYS A 1021 78.52 -71.03 27.49
N ASP A 1022 77.49 -71.08 28.33
CA ASP A 1022 76.22 -70.42 28.03
C ASP A 1022 76.39 -68.92 28.29
N ILE A 1023 76.45 -68.13 27.22
CA ILE A 1023 76.54 -66.67 27.31
C ILE A 1023 75.12 -66.15 27.45
N ASP A 1024 74.75 -65.76 28.68
CA ASP A 1024 73.49 -65.05 28.91
C ASP A 1024 73.56 -63.65 28.27
N VAL A 1025 72.76 -63.45 27.23
CA VAL A 1025 72.63 -62.21 26.48
C VAL A 1025 71.31 -61.49 26.74
N SER A 1026 70.55 -61.93 27.75
CA SER A 1026 69.35 -61.21 28.21
C SER A 1026 69.71 -59.81 28.73
N ARG A 1027 70.89 -59.65 29.33
CA ARG A 1027 71.46 -58.37 29.74
C ARG A 1027 72.98 -58.39 29.63
N VAL A 1028 73.53 -57.57 28.73
CA VAL A 1028 74.98 -57.48 28.53
C VAL A 1028 75.50 -56.09 28.90
N GLN A 1029 76.45 -56.03 29.82
CA GLN A 1029 77.10 -54.79 30.25
C GLN A 1029 78.30 -54.42 29.36
N PHE A 1030 78.41 -53.13 29.04
CA PHE A 1030 79.52 -52.54 28.29
C PHE A 1030 80.11 -51.34 29.03
N ASP A 1031 81.43 -51.31 29.13
CA ASP A 1031 82.18 -50.25 29.82
C ASP A 1031 82.37 -49.03 28.88
N ARG A 1032 82.57 -49.28 27.58
CA ARG A 1032 82.86 -48.22 26.61
C ARG A 1032 82.30 -48.54 25.22
N GLY A 1033 81.62 -47.56 24.64
CA GLY A 1033 81.24 -47.48 23.23
C GLY A 1033 81.84 -46.23 22.59
N TYR A 1034 82.29 -46.33 21.35
CA TYR A 1034 82.83 -45.21 20.60
C TYR A 1034 82.59 -45.43 19.11
N VAL A 1035 82.19 -44.39 18.38
CA VAL A 1035 82.05 -44.41 16.92
C VAL A 1035 82.24 -43.00 16.35
N GLN A 1036 82.91 -42.91 15.20
CA GLN A 1036 82.93 -41.70 14.38
C GLN A 1036 81.75 -41.75 13.43
N ILE A 1037 80.96 -40.68 13.38
CA ILE A 1037 79.75 -40.63 12.55
C ILE A 1037 79.83 -39.48 11.56
N GLU A 1038 79.26 -39.69 10.38
CA GLU A 1038 78.91 -38.64 9.42
C GLU A 1038 77.40 -38.69 9.16
N LYS A 1039 76.70 -37.60 9.48
CA LYS A 1039 75.27 -37.41 9.21
C LYS A 1039 75.09 -36.39 8.10
N GLY A 1040 74.66 -36.87 6.92
CA GLY A 1040 74.32 -36.03 5.77
C GLY A 1040 72.82 -35.98 5.49
N LYS A 1041 72.44 -35.43 4.33
CA LYS A 1041 71.02 -35.33 3.91
C LYS A 1041 70.43 -36.72 3.62
N GLY A 1042 69.72 -37.26 4.60
CA GLY A 1042 69.04 -38.55 4.51
C GLY A 1042 69.93 -39.77 4.74
N TYR A 1043 71.13 -39.63 5.31
CA TYR A 1043 71.97 -40.78 5.66
C TYR A 1043 72.80 -40.58 6.92
N VAL A 1044 73.20 -41.69 7.56
CA VAL A 1044 74.16 -41.75 8.67
C VAL A 1044 75.16 -42.86 8.38
N SER A 1045 76.44 -42.52 8.23
CA SER A 1045 77.53 -43.49 8.15
C SER A 1045 78.30 -43.55 9.47
N LEU A 1046 78.87 -44.72 9.73
CA LEU A 1046 79.59 -45.09 10.94
C LEU A 1046 80.99 -45.57 10.54
N GLU A 1047 82.00 -44.99 11.16
CA GLU A 1047 83.39 -45.38 10.99
C GLU A 1047 84.02 -45.66 12.36
N ARG A 1048 84.96 -46.62 12.38
CA ARG A 1048 85.74 -46.94 13.58
C ARG A 1048 84.87 -47.21 14.83
N GLY A 1049 83.70 -47.81 14.63
CA GLY A 1049 82.80 -48.18 15.71
C GLY A 1049 83.41 -49.30 16.57
N VAL A 1050 83.36 -49.13 17.87
CA VAL A 1050 83.82 -50.10 18.86
C VAL A 1050 82.94 -50.07 20.10
N VAL A 1051 82.53 -51.24 20.56
CA VAL A 1051 81.91 -51.46 21.87
C VAL A 1051 82.73 -52.48 22.64
N ARG A 1052 83.04 -52.21 23.90
CA ARG A 1052 83.84 -53.08 24.78
C ARG A 1052 83.12 -53.27 26.11
N GLY A 1053 83.04 -54.52 26.55
CA GLY A 1053 82.55 -54.90 27.87
C GLY A 1053 83.30 -56.12 28.42
N PRO A 1054 83.04 -56.51 29.68
CA PRO A 1054 83.77 -57.59 30.35
C PRO A 1054 83.59 -58.97 29.72
N LEU A 1055 82.44 -59.22 29.08
CA LEU A 1055 82.06 -60.53 28.51
C LEU A 1055 82.24 -60.57 26.99
N ILE A 1056 81.84 -59.51 26.30
CA ILE A 1056 81.84 -59.43 24.84
C ILE A 1056 82.19 -58.00 24.40
N GLY A 1057 82.81 -57.88 23.23
CA GLY A 1057 83.05 -56.62 22.54
C GLY A 1057 82.77 -56.77 21.06
N THR A 1058 82.65 -55.66 20.33
CA THR A 1058 82.50 -55.68 18.89
C THR A 1058 83.08 -54.43 18.24
N THR A 1059 83.61 -54.58 17.03
CA THR A 1059 83.90 -53.45 16.14
C THR A 1059 82.89 -53.42 15.01
N PHE A 1060 82.53 -52.24 14.51
CA PHE A 1060 81.53 -52.08 13.45
C PHE A 1060 81.77 -50.82 12.62
N GLN A 1061 81.41 -50.88 11.34
CA GLN A 1061 81.45 -49.75 10.40
C GLN A 1061 80.43 -49.96 9.28
N GLY A 1062 80.12 -48.90 8.55
CA GLY A 1062 79.20 -48.93 7.41
C GLY A 1062 78.05 -47.94 7.56
N MET A 1063 76.94 -48.19 6.86
CA MET A 1063 75.78 -47.31 6.83
C MET A 1063 74.77 -47.71 7.91
N LEU A 1064 74.50 -46.82 8.87
CA LEU A 1064 73.46 -47.02 9.87
C LEU A 1064 72.07 -46.80 9.29
N TYR A 1065 71.91 -45.77 8.46
CA TYR A 1065 70.70 -45.48 7.69
C TYR A 1065 71.08 -44.84 6.35
N ASP A 1066 70.50 -45.31 5.24
CA ASP A 1066 70.53 -44.64 3.93
C ASP A 1066 69.23 -43.85 3.67
N LYS A 1067 69.12 -43.24 2.47
CA LYS A 1067 67.93 -42.45 2.07
C LYS A 1067 66.63 -43.27 2.02
N ASN A 1068 66.74 -44.59 1.90
CA ASN A 1068 65.61 -45.52 1.86
C ASN A 1068 65.33 -46.14 3.25
N GLY A 1069 66.05 -45.72 4.29
CA GLY A 1069 65.92 -46.24 5.65
C GLY A 1069 66.55 -47.62 5.85
N ASN A 1070 67.41 -48.06 4.93
CA ASN A 1070 68.13 -49.33 5.04
C ASN A 1070 69.47 -49.14 5.77
N MET A 1071 69.94 -50.20 6.43
CA MET A 1071 71.27 -50.28 7.02
C MET A 1071 72.14 -51.29 6.28
N SER A 1072 73.45 -51.06 6.31
CA SER A 1072 74.48 -51.98 5.86
C SER A 1072 75.70 -51.80 6.75
N ILE A 1073 75.76 -52.55 7.85
CA ILE A 1073 76.85 -52.49 8.83
C ILE A 1073 77.61 -53.80 8.80
N THR A 1074 78.92 -53.74 8.66
CA THR A 1074 79.82 -54.87 8.86
C THR A 1074 80.55 -54.71 10.18
N GLY A 1075 80.77 -55.81 10.88
CA GLY A 1075 81.43 -55.78 12.18
C GLY A 1075 82.10 -57.09 12.54
N THR A 1076 82.93 -57.05 13.57
CA THR A 1076 83.57 -58.24 14.15
C THR A 1076 83.18 -58.34 15.62
N PHE A 1077 82.52 -59.43 15.98
CA PHE A 1077 82.22 -59.80 17.36
C PHE A 1077 83.47 -60.43 18.01
N MET A 1078 83.82 -59.98 19.19
CA MET A 1078 85.00 -60.39 19.95
C MET A 1078 84.54 -60.92 21.33
N PRO A 1079 84.51 -62.24 21.56
CA PRO A 1079 84.30 -62.79 22.90
C PRO A 1079 85.48 -62.39 23.80
N ALA A 1080 85.23 -61.84 24.99
CA ALA A 1080 86.31 -61.34 25.83
C ALA A 1080 87.06 -62.49 26.54
N TYR A 1081 88.36 -62.58 26.28
CA TYR A 1081 89.35 -63.25 27.14
C TYR A 1081 89.72 -62.29 28.28
N GLY A 1082 89.22 -62.56 29.49
CA GLY A 1082 89.63 -61.88 30.73
C GLY A 1082 91.00 -62.34 31.28
N LEU A 1083 91.96 -62.64 30.41
CA LEU A 1083 93.32 -63.07 30.77
C LEU A 1083 94.31 -62.44 29.78
N ASN A 1084 94.70 -61.18 30.05
CA ASN A 1084 96.07 -60.64 29.88
C ASN A 1084 96.09 -59.10 29.91
N ARG A 1085 96.13 -58.54 31.12
CA ARG A 1085 96.87 -57.29 31.35
C ARG A 1085 98.40 -57.50 31.36
N LEU A 1086 98.89 -58.73 31.08
CA LEU A 1086 100.30 -59.09 31.24
C LEU A 1086 101.19 -58.98 29.99
N PHE A 1087 100.63 -58.83 28.78
CA PHE A 1087 101.43 -58.86 27.52
C PHE A 1087 101.57 -57.49 26.83
N GLY A 1088 101.25 -56.41 27.54
CA GLY A 1088 101.43 -55.03 27.08
C GLY A 1088 102.73 -54.34 27.57
N GLU A 1089 103.54 -55.02 28.41
CA GLU A 1089 104.72 -54.43 29.08
C GLU A 1089 106.06 -55.15 28.80
N LEU A 1090 106.12 -56.16 27.91
CA LEU A 1090 107.39 -56.83 27.58
C LEU A 1090 108.18 -56.05 26.50
N PRO A 1091 109.38 -55.48 26.79
CA PRO A 1091 109.99 -54.46 25.93
C PRO A 1091 110.64 -54.95 24.62
N ILE A 1092 110.75 -56.26 24.35
CA ILE A 1092 111.74 -56.77 23.39
C ILE A 1092 111.15 -57.53 22.18
N LEU A 1093 109.86 -57.87 22.16
CA LEU A 1093 109.26 -58.63 21.04
C LEU A 1093 108.23 -57.86 20.19
N GLY A 1094 108.13 -56.54 20.36
CA GLY A 1094 107.13 -55.69 19.70
C GLY A 1094 107.39 -55.29 18.23
N ILE A 1095 108.49 -55.73 17.60
CA ILE A 1095 108.94 -55.20 16.30
C ILE A 1095 108.68 -56.17 15.13
N PHE A 1096 108.49 -57.47 15.38
CA PHE A 1096 108.21 -58.47 14.33
C PHE A 1096 106.71 -58.75 14.09
N LEU A 1097 105.82 -58.11 14.85
CA LEU A 1097 104.37 -58.18 14.67
C LEU A 1097 103.84 -56.81 14.27
N GLY A 1098 103.88 -56.53 12.96
CA GLY A 1098 103.47 -55.26 12.39
C GLY A 1098 102.05 -54.82 12.79
N ASN A 1099 101.95 -53.56 13.18
CA ASN A 1099 100.78 -52.67 13.21
C ASN A 1099 99.47 -53.15 13.91
N GLY A 1100 99.31 -52.72 15.18
CA GLY A 1100 98.00 -52.35 15.74
C GLY A 1100 97.65 -52.99 17.09
N ARG A 1101 97.61 -52.18 18.16
CA ARG A 1101 97.24 -52.53 19.56
C ARG A 1101 95.78 -52.97 19.78
N ASP A 1102 94.97 -53.17 18.74
CA ASP A 1102 93.51 -53.36 18.85
C ASP A 1102 92.94 -54.58 18.09
N ARG A 1103 93.77 -55.52 17.62
CA ARG A 1103 93.30 -56.73 16.90
C ARG A 1103 93.32 -57.97 17.81
N GLY A 1104 92.17 -58.29 18.39
CA GLY A 1104 91.97 -59.49 19.23
C GLY A 1104 92.17 -60.81 18.49
N LEU A 1105 92.70 -61.82 19.20
CA LEU A 1105 93.19 -63.09 18.66
C LEU A 1105 92.10 -64.02 18.08
N ILE A 1106 90.79 -63.80 18.36
CA ILE A 1106 89.65 -64.58 17.82
C ILE A 1106 88.43 -63.65 17.68
N GLY A 1107 87.60 -63.83 16.64
CA GLY A 1107 86.40 -63.01 16.43
C GLY A 1107 85.55 -63.44 15.23
N ILE A 1108 84.25 -63.15 15.28
CA ILE A 1108 83.28 -63.57 14.26
C ILE A 1108 82.81 -62.35 13.48
N THR A 1109 83.04 -62.35 12.16
CA THR A 1109 82.55 -61.25 11.32
C THR A 1109 81.05 -61.42 11.08
N TYR A 1110 80.31 -60.31 11.13
CA TYR A 1110 78.88 -60.24 10.84
C TYR A 1110 78.56 -59.06 9.93
N LYS A 1111 77.45 -59.17 9.21
CA LYS A 1111 76.84 -58.12 8.39
C LYS A 1111 75.38 -57.95 8.79
N LEU A 1112 74.96 -56.71 9.05
CA LEU A 1112 73.58 -56.31 9.24
C LEU A 1112 73.11 -55.61 7.97
N THR A 1113 72.06 -56.10 7.33
CA THR A 1113 71.52 -55.56 6.07
C THR A 1113 69.99 -55.48 6.08
N GLY A 1114 69.41 -54.58 5.28
CA GLY A 1114 67.96 -54.40 5.15
C GLY A 1114 67.41 -53.24 5.98
N SER A 1115 66.10 -53.24 6.27
CA SER A 1115 65.46 -52.16 7.05
C SER A 1115 66.16 -51.97 8.39
N ALA A 1116 66.58 -50.75 8.69
CA ALA A 1116 67.37 -50.48 9.89
C ALA A 1116 66.61 -50.71 11.21
N LYS A 1117 65.26 -50.69 11.18
CA LYS A 1117 64.42 -51.09 12.32
C LYS A 1117 64.37 -52.61 12.53
N GLN A 1118 64.58 -53.40 11.49
CA GLN A 1118 64.55 -54.87 11.52
C GLN A 1118 65.59 -55.47 10.54
N PRO A 1119 66.89 -55.29 10.80
CA PRO A 1119 67.91 -55.78 9.88
C PRO A 1119 68.06 -57.29 9.97
N GLN A 1120 68.41 -57.88 8.83
CA GLN A 1120 68.86 -59.27 8.76
C GLN A 1120 70.33 -59.33 9.19
N ILE A 1121 70.64 -60.29 10.06
CA ILE A 1121 71.99 -60.57 10.49
C ILE A 1121 72.55 -61.78 9.73
N ILE A 1122 73.70 -61.57 9.10
CA ILE A 1122 74.45 -62.58 8.36
C ILE A 1122 75.78 -62.75 9.08
N ILE A 1123 76.19 -63.99 9.34
CA ILE A 1123 77.41 -64.31 10.08
C ILE A 1123 78.32 -65.10 9.15
N ASN A 1124 79.63 -64.82 9.11
CA ASN A 1124 80.60 -65.63 8.36
C ASN A 1124 81.32 -66.61 9.32
N PRO A 1125 80.95 -67.90 9.32
CA PRO A 1125 81.50 -68.89 10.25
C PRO A 1125 82.97 -69.25 9.98
N ILE A 1126 83.47 -69.10 8.74
CA ILE A 1126 84.86 -69.46 8.35
C ILE A 1126 85.88 -68.54 9.06
N SER A 1127 85.45 -67.34 9.46
CA SER A 1127 86.25 -66.32 10.15
C SER A 1127 86.81 -66.74 11.51
N VAL A 1128 86.33 -67.85 12.08
CA VAL A 1128 86.79 -68.41 13.38
C VAL A 1128 88.14 -69.12 13.25
N MET A 1129 88.51 -69.63 12.06
CA MET A 1129 89.67 -70.52 11.88
C MET A 1129 90.94 -69.87 11.30
N ALA A 1130 90.91 -68.57 10.94
CA ALA A 1130 92.05 -67.91 10.27
C ALA A 1130 92.95 -67.08 11.22
N PRO A 1131 94.29 -67.30 11.24
CA PRO A 1131 95.24 -66.45 11.99
C PRO A 1131 95.29 -65.01 11.46
N GLY A 1132 95.49 -64.04 12.38
CA GLY A 1132 95.15 -62.61 12.23
C GLY A 1132 95.67 -61.78 11.05
N ILE A 1133 96.58 -62.30 10.21
CA ILE A 1133 97.07 -61.63 8.99
C ILE A 1133 96.22 -61.94 7.75
N PHE A 1134 95.50 -63.07 7.71
CA PHE A 1134 94.66 -63.46 6.56
C PHE A 1134 93.21 -62.98 6.68
N ARG A 1135 92.85 -62.28 7.76
CA ARG A 1135 91.47 -61.93 8.10
C ARG A 1135 90.84 -60.91 7.16
N SER A 1136 91.60 -59.93 6.67
CA SER A 1136 91.09 -58.87 5.78
C SER A 1136 90.56 -59.42 4.44
N ILE A 1137 90.91 -60.65 4.08
CA ILE A 1137 90.42 -61.35 2.86
C ILE A 1137 89.01 -61.94 3.08
N PHE A 1138 88.61 -62.18 4.33
CA PHE A 1138 87.32 -62.80 4.71
C PHE A 1138 86.34 -61.84 5.41
N GLU A 1139 86.70 -60.55 5.50
CA GLU A 1139 85.78 -59.50 5.95
C GLU A 1139 84.69 -59.28 4.88
N PHE A 1140 83.45 -59.09 5.33
CA PHE A 1140 82.36 -58.74 4.43
C PHE A 1140 82.65 -57.37 3.79
N GLN A 1141 82.64 -57.30 2.45
CA GLN A 1141 82.60 -56.05 1.71
C GLN A 1141 81.19 -55.44 1.68
#